data_AF-A0A6P8G5L1-F1
#
_entry.id   AF-A0A6P8G5L1-F1
#
_cell.length_a   1.000
_cell.length_b   1.000
_cell.length_c   1.000
_cell.angle_alpha   90.00
_cell.angle_beta   90.00
_cell.angle_gamma   90.00
#
_symmetry.space_group_name_H-M   'P 1'
#
loop_
_entity.id
_entity.type
_entity.pdbx_description
1 polymer ?
#
loop_
_entity_poly.entity_id
_entity_poly.type
_entity_poly.pdbx_seq_one_letter_code
_entity_poly.pdbx_strand_id
1 'polypeptide(L)'
;MRIMLDFEECLKDSPRFRATIEEVEGDVGELETKLDKLVKLCIGMIDAGKAYNLANKQFVSGIRELAQQSTKDEVIESSLTKFAESLQEMINYHTILFDQAQRSIKSQLQAFMKEDLRKFKDAKKQFDKVSEEKEAALTKNAQAPRNKQHEVEEATTILTATRKCFRHIVLDYVLQINVLQSKRRSEILKSMLSFMYAHLTFFHQGYDLFSELQPLMKQLGGQLDQLVVDAAKENRDMELKHSTIQQKPAGHHSSSSSSTPSQDAPVSLALAAALQDFSNDDTKLEYNVDAENGIAMEGYLFKRASNAFKTWNRRWFSIQNNQLVYQKKFKDNPTVVVEDLRLCTVKHCEDIERRFCFEVVSPTKSCMMQADSEKLRQAWIKAVQNSIATAFREKGDEGEKLDRKSSTSTGSLDSSGEPREKVLKGDSALQKVMAVAGNTACCDCGQPDPRWASINLGITLCIQCSGIHRSLGVHFSKVRSLTLDSWEPELLKLMCELGNGVINQIYEARRGELGARKPHPGDPRHEVEAYIKAKYVDRRFVRRPSDDDLKLKVVSLSKQEKRLSTSSSELLPPRAPPPTPKLRPGSGASAAGNEEVRRESLFGADELDSLFSYFDTSSKRRSTGAALAGQKEKSEDSGIQNSADGSREMLANTASSNCLNDTEAVETEPEAEAPVCVASPCKEQVVFSEPKEYSTGLQLYWASCARSLPDMAQALAHGAEVNWINAEDDKRTPLIMAVQGGSLVTCEFLLQNGASVNQQDVHGRGPLHHATIQGHTGQVCLFLKRGANQNATAIDDKTPLSIAVEAANADIVTLLRLAKMNDEMREAEGPYSHSGDETYQDIFQDYTQMASNHPDMLNRSQPYDSPRQ
;
A
#
# COMPACT_ATOMS: atom_id res chain seq x y z
N MET A 1 43.09 -19.83 45.82
CA MET A 1 43.33 -19.33 47.19
C MET A 1 42.45 -18.10 47.39
N ARG A 2 41.71 -18.00 48.50
CA ARG A 2 41.07 -16.74 48.90
C ARG A 2 42.20 -15.78 49.27
N ILE A 3 42.40 -14.72 48.48
CA ILE A 3 43.15 -13.56 48.97
C ILE A 3 42.18 -12.87 49.94
N MET A 4 42.27 -13.23 51.23
CA MET A 4 41.67 -12.41 52.28
C MET A 4 42.74 -11.44 52.73
N LEU A 5 42.45 -10.16 52.64
CA LEU A 5 43.34 -9.13 53.16
C LEU A 5 43.34 -9.22 54.68
N ASP A 6 44.54 -9.31 55.26
CA ASP A 6 44.74 -9.37 56.69
C ASP A 6 44.58 -7.98 57.32
N PHE A 7 43.78 -7.89 58.38
CA PHE A 7 43.56 -6.68 59.15
C PHE A 7 44.83 -6.25 59.91
N GLU A 8 45.76 -7.16 60.22
CA GLU A 8 46.99 -6.78 60.92
C GLU A 8 47.97 -6.04 59.99
N GLU A 9 48.12 -6.51 58.76
CA GLU A 9 48.98 -5.86 57.75
C GLU A 9 48.45 -4.51 57.29
N CYS A 10 47.13 -4.30 57.31
CA CYS A 10 46.53 -3.02 56.93
C CYS A 10 46.90 -1.88 57.88
N LEU A 11 47.11 -2.19 59.17
CA LEU A 11 47.53 -1.22 60.18
C LEU A 11 49.02 -0.87 60.08
N LYS A 12 49.83 -1.78 59.50
CA LYS A 12 51.26 -1.58 59.24
C LYS A 12 51.51 -0.72 58.00
N ASP A 13 50.52 -0.65 57.09
CA ASP A 13 50.61 0.06 55.81
C ASP A 13 51.88 -0.30 55.02
N SER A 14 52.19 -1.59 54.96
CA SER A 14 53.42 -2.07 54.32
C SER A 14 53.33 -1.95 52.79
N PRO A 15 54.47 -1.80 52.08
CA PRO A 15 54.48 -1.86 50.61
C PRO A 15 53.84 -3.14 50.05
N ARG A 16 53.99 -4.26 50.79
CA ARG A 16 53.34 -5.54 50.48
C ARG A 16 51.82 -5.48 50.57
N PHE A 17 51.29 -4.82 51.61
CA PHE A 17 49.85 -4.57 51.75
C PHE A 17 49.32 -3.72 50.59
N ARG A 18 50.03 -2.64 50.24
CA ARG A 18 49.67 -1.76 49.10
C ARG A 18 49.65 -2.51 47.77
N ALA A 19 50.66 -3.35 47.50
CA ALA A 19 50.69 -4.18 46.30
C ALA A 19 49.51 -5.17 46.24
N THR A 20 49.14 -5.78 47.37
CA THR A 20 47.98 -6.69 47.42
C THR A 20 46.67 -5.96 47.17
N ILE A 21 46.52 -4.72 47.67
CA ILE A 21 45.34 -3.90 47.36
C ILE A 21 45.27 -3.60 45.87
N GLU A 22 46.37 -3.18 45.26
CA GLU A 22 46.42 -2.84 43.83
C GLU A 22 46.03 -4.05 42.94
N GLU A 23 46.50 -5.25 43.29
CA GLU A 23 46.09 -6.49 42.61
C GLU A 23 44.58 -6.73 42.73
N VAL A 24 44.01 -6.62 43.93
CA VAL A 24 42.57 -6.83 44.16
C VAL A 24 41.73 -5.75 43.46
N GLU A 25 42.19 -4.51 43.43
CA GLU A 25 41.52 -3.42 42.71
C GLU A 25 41.49 -3.67 41.20
N GLY A 26 42.60 -4.16 40.63
CA GLY A 26 42.69 -4.59 39.23
C GLY A 26 41.69 -5.71 38.91
N ASP A 27 41.66 -6.75 39.74
CA ASP A 27 40.71 -7.87 39.64
C ASP A 27 39.25 -7.41 39.66
N VAL A 28 38.91 -6.46 40.54
CA VAL A 28 37.55 -5.93 40.68
C VAL A 28 37.15 -5.09 39.46
N GLY A 29 38.06 -4.27 38.93
CA GLY A 29 37.82 -3.50 37.70
C GLY A 29 37.64 -4.38 36.47
N GLU A 30 38.44 -5.46 36.34
CA GLU A 30 38.28 -6.44 35.26
C GLU A 30 36.95 -7.20 35.39
N LEU A 31 36.57 -7.57 36.61
CA LEU A 31 35.30 -8.23 36.90
C LEU A 31 34.10 -7.35 36.51
N GLU A 32 34.10 -6.07 36.89
CA GLU A 32 33.04 -5.14 36.51
C GLU A 32 32.87 -5.05 34.99
N THR A 33 33.99 -4.91 34.27
CA THR A 33 33.99 -4.82 32.80
C THR A 33 33.44 -6.10 32.16
N LYS A 34 33.82 -7.28 32.69
CA LYS A 34 33.33 -8.58 32.21
C LYS A 34 31.84 -8.77 32.49
N LEU A 35 31.36 -8.37 33.67
CA LEU A 35 29.94 -8.47 34.04
C LEU A 35 29.07 -7.51 33.21
N ASP A 36 29.52 -6.27 33.00
CA ASP A 36 28.83 -5.31 32.13
C ASP A 36 28.69 -5.85 30.70
N LYS A 37 29.78 -6.41 30.15
CA LYS A 37 29.77 -7.05 28.84
C LYS A 37 28.79 -8.22 28.78
N LEU A 38 28.74 -9.07 29.81
CA LEU A 38 27.80 -10.20 29.87
C LEU A 38 26.34 -9.73 29.88
N VAL A 39 26.02 -8.69 30.65
CA VAL A 39 24.67 -8.11 30.68
C VAL A 39 24.30 -7.55 29.32
N LYS A 40 25.20 -6.81 28.64
CA LYS A 40 24.96 -6.29 27.29
C LYS A 40 24.71 -7.40 26.27
N LEU A 41 25.49 -8.48 26.32
CA LEU A 41 25.30 -9.64 25.45
C LEU A 41 23.95 -10.34 25.71
N CYS A 42 23.54 -10.46 26.98
CA CYS A 42 22.24 -11.03 27.32
C CYS A 42 21.08 -10.17 26.82
N ILE A 43 21.20 -8.83 26.91
CA ILE A 43 20.21 -7.90 26.35
C ILE A 43 20.11 -8.08 24.83
N GLY A 44 21.25 -8.11 24.12
CA GLY A 44 21.27 -8.33 22.68
C GLY A 44 20.64 -9.67 22.26
N MET A 45 20.90 -10.74 23.01
CA MET A 45 20.27 -12.05 22.81
C MET A 45 18.75 -11.99 23.01
N ILE A 46 18.27 -11.30 24.05
CA ILE A 46 16.84 -11.12 24.32
C ILE A 46 16.16 -10.31 23.21
N ASP A 47 16.79 -9.22 22.76
CA ASP A 47 16.19 -8.35 21.75
C ASP A 47 16.13 -9.03 20.38
N ALA A 48 17.17 -9.77 19.99
CA ALA A 48 17.14 -10.64 18.82
C ALA A 48 16.06 -11.73 18.94
N GLY A 49 15.93 -12.33 20.13
CA GLY A 49 14.88 -13.31 20.42
C GLY A 49 13.46 -12.74 20.34
N LYS A 50 13.25 -11.49 20.77
CA LYS A 50 11.95 -10.80 20.63
C LYS A 50 11.61 -10.51 19.17
N ALA A 51 12.59 -10.10 18.37
CA ALA A 51 12.39 -9.90 16.93
C ALA A 51 12.01 -11.23 16.23
N TYR A 52 12.70 -12.32 16.58
CA TYR A 52 12.34 -13.67 16.13
C TYR A 52 10.91 -14.06 16.52
N ASN A 53 10.51 -13.83 17.78
CA ASN A 53 9.15 -14.10 18.23
C ASN A 53 8.10 -13.25 17.51
N LEU A 54 8.41 -12.00 17.17
CA LEU A 54 7.50 -11.12 16.43
C LEU A 54 7.28 -11.65 15.00
N ALA A 55 8.36 -12.03 14.31
CA ALA A 55 8.27 -12.65 12.98
C ALA A 55 7.47 -13.96 13.03
N ASN A 56 7.70 -14.79 14.05
CA ASN A 56 6.93 -16.02 14.25
C ASN A 56 5.44 -15.75 14.50
N LYS A 57 5.07 -14.70 15.25
CA LYS A 57 3.66 -14.32 15.44
C LYS A 57 2.99 -13.94 14.12
N GLN A 58 3.68 -13.19 13.27
CA GLN A 58 3.17 -12.83 11.94
C GLN A 58 2.98 -14.06 11.06
N PHE A 59 3.96 -14.98 11.08
CA PHE A 59 3.85 -16.26 10.37
C PHE A 59 2.64 -17.09 10.84
N VAL A 60 2.44 -17.21 12.17
CA VAL A 60 1.27 -17.90 12.74
C VAL A 60 -0.04 -17.21 12.39
N SER A 61 -0.09 -15.88 12.29
CA SER A 61 -1.27 -15.15 11.78
C SER A 61 -1.61 -15.56 10.35
N GLY A 62 -0.60 -15.62 9.47
CA GLY A 62 -0.78 -16.07 8.09
C GLY A 62 -1.32 -17.50 7.99
N ILE A 63 -0.88 -18.41 8.88
CA ILE A 63 -1.44 -19.77 8.95
C ILE A 63 -2.92 -19.75 9.35
N ARG A 64 -3.32 -18.89 10.32
CA ARG A 64 -4.73 -18.75 10.73
C ARG A 64 -5.60 -18.17 9.63
N GLU A 65 -5.10 -17.19 8.89
CA GLU A 65 -5.81 -16.59 7.75
C GLU A 65 -6.03 -17.63 6.63
N LEU A 66 -5.01 -18.45 6.35
CA LEU A 66 -5.14 -19.54 5.38
C LEU A 66 -6.17 -20.60 5.82
N ALA A 67 -6.20 -20.93 7.12
CA ALA A 67 -7.22 -21.82 7.68
C ALA A 67 -8.63 -21.25 7.47
N GLN A 68 -8.83 -19.95 7.71
CA GLN A 68 -10.12 -19.27 7.52
C GLN A 68 -10.58 -19.20 6.06
N GLN A 69 -9.67 -19.03 5.11
CA GLN A 69 -10.01 -19.06 3.69
C GLN A 69 -10.42 -20.46 3.22
N SER A 70 -9.96 -21.50 3.92
CA SER A 70 -10.16 -22.91 3.58
C SER A 70 -11.37 -23.54 4.26
N THR A 71 -12.35 -22.76 4.74
CA THR A 71 -13.58 -23.22 5.44
C THR A 71 -14.46 -24.21 4.66
N LYS A 72 -14.15 -24.45 3.38
CA LYS A 72 -14.80 -25.49 2.56
C LYS A 72 -14.15 -26.87 2.70
N ASP A 73 -12.94 -26.93 3.24
CA ASP A 73 -12.16 -28.14 3.47
C ASP A 73 -11.84 -28.27 4.97
N GLU A 74 -12.63 -29.10 5.64
CA GLU A 74 -12.56 -29.34 7.10
C GLU A 74 -11.20 -29.90 7.54
N VAL A 75 -10.52 -30.67 6.68
CA VAL A 75 -9.21 -31.28 7.01
C VAL A 75 -8.13 -30.20 7.03
N ILE A 76 -8.14 -29.29 6.05
CA ILE A 76 -7.20 -28.18 5.97
C ILE A 76 -7.44 -27.19 7.12
N GLU A 77 -8.69 -26.78 7.34
CA GLU A 77 -9.05 -25.81 8.39
C GLU A 77 -8.66 -26.31 9.79
N SER A 78 -9.06 -27.54 10.14
CA SER A 78 -8.79 -28.11 11.47
C SER A 78 -7.30 -28.33 11.73
N SER A 79 -6.55 -28.80 10.73
CA SER A 79 -5.11 -29.08 10.84
C SER A 79 -4.30 -27.79 10.99
N LEU A 80 -4.54 -26.80 10.13
CA LEU A 80 -3.84 -25.52 10.18
C LEU A 80 -4.15 -24.75 11.47
N THR A 81 -5.40 -24.80 11.94
CA THR A 81 -5.78 -24.20 13.23
C THR A 81 -4.99 -24.83 14.38
N LYS A 82 -4.89 -26.16 14.42
CA LYS A 82 -4.15 -26.84 15.49
C LYS A 82 -2.65 -26.55 15.46
N PHE A 83 -2.05 -26.48 14.27
CA PHE A 83 -0.65 -26.07 14.13
C PHE A 83 -0.43 -24.62 14.56
N ALA A 84 -1.34 -23.71 14.21
CA ALA A 84 -1.26 -22.32 14.64
C ALA A 84 -1.40 -22.16 16.17
N GLU A 85 -2.23 -22.96 16.82
CA GLU A 85 -2.33 -23.00 18.29
C GLU A 85 -1.04 -23.47 18.95
N SER A 86 -0.47 -24.60 18.52
CA SER A 86 0.77 -25.12 19.07
C SER A 86 1.95 -24.17 18.85
N LEU A 87 2.07 -23.58 17.65
CA LEU A 87 3.11 -22.57 17.40
C LEU A 87 2.93 -21.32 18.26
N GLN A 88 1.68 -20.92 18.55
CA GLN A 88 1.40 -19.79 19.43
C GLN A 88 1.83 -20.06 20.88
N GLU A 89 1.62 -21.28 21.39
CA GLU A 89 2.10 -21.68 22.71
C GLU A 89 3.64 -21.72 22.78
N MET A 90 4.31 -22.18 21.72
CA MET A 90 5.77 -22.15 21.66
C MET A 90 6.34 -20.72 21.71
N ILE A 91 5.66 -19.76 21.09
CA ILE A 91 6.00 -18.33 21.18
C ILE A 91 5.80 -17.80 22.62
N ASN A 92 4.77 -18.26 23.32
CA ASN A 92 4.54 -17.92 24.72
C ASN A 92 5.68 -18.43 25.61
N TYR A 93 6.13 -19.66 25.42
CA TYR A 93 7.27 -20.23 26.17
C TYR A 93 8.58 -19.47 25.93
N HIS A 94 8.89 -19.08 24.68
CA HIS A 94 10.04 -18.20 24.41
C HIS A 94 9.93 -16.86 25.13
N THR A 95 8.72 -16.29 25.19
CA THR A 95 8.49 -15.01 25.88
C THR A 95 8.78 -15.13 27.38
N ILE A 96 8.35 -16.23 28.02
CA ILE A 96 8.65 -16.54 29.43
C ILE A 96 10.16 -16.74 29.64
N LEU A 97 10.82 -17.44 28.73
CA LEU A 97 12.28 -17.63 28.75
C LEU A 97 13.02 -16.29 28.74
N PHE A 98 12.67 -15.39 27.83
CA PHE A 98 13.32 -14.08 27.73
C PHE A 98 13.08 -13.21 28.95
N ASP A 99 11.88 -13.25 29.52
CA ASP A 99 11.55 -12.54 30.76
C ASP A 99 12.35 -13.09 31.95
N GLN A 100 12.54 -14.41 32.03
CA GLN A 100 13.41 -15.00 33.06
C GLN A 100 14.90 -14.77 32.82
N ALA A 101 15.37 -14.76 31.57
CA ALA A 101 16.74 -14.39 31.23
C ALA A 101 17.02 -12.93 31.64
N GLN A 102 16.07 -12.04 31.40
CA GLN A 102 16.16 -10.63 31.81
C GLN A 102 16.22 -10.49 33.34
N ARG A 103 15.40 -11.23 34.10
CA ARG A 103 15.46 -11.19 35.57
C ARG A 103 16.74 -11.81 36.12
N SER A 104 17.12 -12.98 35.64
CA SER A 104 18.25 -13.75 36.18
C SER A 104 19.61 -13.12 35.87
N ILE A 105 19.83 -12.63 34.65
CA ILE A 105 21.12 -12.05 34.25
C ILE A 105 21.11 -10.54 34.45
N LYS A 106 20.24 -9.81 33.74
CA LYS A 106 20.25 -8.34 33.76
C LYS A 106 19.94 -7.82 35.16
N SER A 107 18.81 -8.19 35.76
CA SER A 107 18.43 -7.62 37.06
C SER A 107 19.37 -8.02 38.21
N GLN A 108 19.78 -9.29 38.32
CA GLN A 108 20.62 -9.73 39.44
C GLN A 108 22.06 -9.21 39.32
N LEU A 109 22.68 -9.30 38.14
CA LEU A 109 24.07 -8.82 37.97
C LEU A 109 24.17 -7.30 38.01
N GLN A 110 23.18 -6.57 37.46
CA GLN A 110 23.16 -5.11 37.58
C GLN A 110 22.93 -4.65 39.01
N ALA A 111 22.11 -5.35 39.80
CA ALA A 111 21.94 -5.05 41.22
C ALA A 111 23.26 -5.24 41.99
N PHE A 112 23.96 -6.35 41.77
CA PHE A 112 25.30 -6.59 42.35
C PHE A 112 26.29 -5.49 41.97
N MET A 113 26.32 -5.08 40.69
CA MET A 113 27.18 -3.99 40.22
C MET A 113 26.83 -2.62 40.79
N LYS A 114 25.53 -2.34 41.00
CA LYS A 114 25.09 -1.04 41.51
C LYS A 114 25.18 -0.92 43.02
N GLU A 115 25.05 -2.03 43.76
CA GLU A 115 24.98 -2.01 45.21
C GLU A 115 26.30 -2.39 45.88
N ASP A 116 26.88 -3.54 45.55
CA ASP A 116 28.07 -4.06 46.22
C ASP A 116 29.37 -3.45 45.64
N LEU A 117 29.48 -3.33 44.31
CA LEU A 117 30.61 -2.68 43.64
C LEU A 117 30.68 -1.16 43.94
N ARG A 118 29.52 -0.50 44.12
CA ARG A 118 29.47 0.92 44.51
C ARG A 118 30.01 1.15 45.92
N LYS A 119 29.64 0.32 46.90
CA LYS A 119 30.17 0.41 48.27
C LYS A 119 31.69 0.27 48.32
N PHE A 120 32.24 -0.64 47.52
CA PHE A 120 33.67 -0.79 47.35
C PHE A 120 34.33 0.47 46.77
N LYS A 121 33.76 1.05 45.70
CA LYS A 121 34.26 2.28 45.07
C LYS A 121 34.23 3.49 46.03
N ASP A 122 33.16 3.64 46.81
CA ASP A 122 33.03 4.71 47.80
C ASP A 122 34.08 4.56 48.93
N ALA A 123 34.29 3.32 49.40
CA ALA A 123 35.31 3.02 50.41
C ALA A 123 36.74 3.26 49.88
N LYS A 124 37.02 2.86 48.62
CA LYS A 124 38.29 3.14 47.94
C LYS A 124 38.57 4.64 47.87
N LYS A 125 37.58 5.44 47.42
CA LYS A 125 37.72 6.90 47.33
C LYS A 125 38.05 7.53 48.68
N GLN A 126 37.42 7.07 49.75
CA GLN A 126 37.69 7.57 51.10
C GLN A 126 39.06 7.12 51.60
N PHE A 127 39.48 5.89 51.29
CA PHE A 127 40.81 5.38 51.61
C PHE A 127 41.92 6.17 50.90
N ASP A 128 41.79 6.40 49.60
CA ASP A 128 42.77 7.15 48.80
C ASP A 128 42.93 8.57 49.35
N LYS A 129 41.81 9.27 49.61
CA LYS A 129 41.81 10.61 50.21
C LYS A 129 42.53 10.67 51.55
N VAL A 130 42.18 9.78 52.49
CA VAL A 130 42.80 9.79 53.83
C VAL A 130 44.25 9.31 53.77
N SER A 131 44.60 8.48 52.79
CA SER A 131 45.99 8.08 52.52
C SER A 131 46.84 9.27 52.07
N GLU A 132 46.34 10.10 51.15
CA GLU A 132 47.02 11.33 50.72
C GLU A 132 47.15 12.35 51.86
N GLU A 133 46.08 12.56 52.65
CA GLU A 133 46.10 13.44 53.82
C GLU A 133 47.14 12.97 54.86
N LYS A 134 47.28 11.66 55.05
CA LYS A 134 48.29 11.07 55.96
C LYS A 134 49.70 11.33 55.45
N GLU A 135 49.95 11.18 54.16
CA GLU A 135 51.26 11.43 53.54
C GLU A 135 51.67 12.91 53.64
N ALA A 136 50.72 13.82 53.41
CA ALA A 136 50.91 15.26 53.60
C ALA A 136 51.22 15.60 55.07
N ALA A 137 50.50 14.99 56.04
CA ALA A 137 50.75 15.19 57.46
C ALA A 137 52.12 14.63 57.91
N LEU A 138 52.55 13.49 57.37
CA LEU A 138 53.89 12.92 57.59
C LEU A 138 54.98 13.87 57.10
N THR A 139 54.81 14.42 55.89
CA THR A 139 55.75 15.39 55.30
C THR A 139 55.81 16.68 56.13
N LYS A 140 54.65 17.25 56.51
CA LYS A 140 54.57 18.46 57.36
C LYS A 140 55.24 18.24 58.71
N ASN A 141 55.07 17.06 59.33
CA ASN A 141 55.72 16.72 60.60
C ASN A 141 57.23 16.55 60.45
N ALA A 142 57.71 15.90 59.38
CA ALA A 142 59.13 15.69 59.13
C ALA A 142 59.89 17.00 58.82
N GLN A 143 59.24 17.96 58.17
CA GLN A 143 59.83 19.25 57.79
C GLN A 143 59.72 20.33 58.89
N ALA A 144 59.02 20.05 60.00
CA ALA A 144 58.83 21.01 61.08
C ALA A 144 60.19 21.40 61.72
N PRO A 145 60.54 22.70 61.78
CA PRO A 145 61.86 23.12 62.24
C PRO A 145 61.98 22.99 63.76
N ARG A 146 63.01 22.28 64.23
CA ARG A 146 63.22 21.95 65.66
C ARG A 146 63.32 23.15 66.60
N ASN A 147 63.64 24.33 66.08
CA ASN A 147 63.75 25.57 66.86
C ASN A 147 62.38 26.23 67.15
N LYS A 148 61.29 25.75 66.56
CA LYS A 148 59.94 26.27 66.77
C LYS A 148 59.02 25.21 67.37
N GLN A 149 59.08 25.08 68.69
CA GLN A 149 58.38 24.03 69.44
C GLN A 149 56.85 23.99 69.18
N HIS A 150 56.20 25.15 69.07
CA HIS A 150 54.77 25.25 68.78
C HIS A 150 54.39 24.67 67.40
N GLU A 151 55.21 24.88 66.37
CA GLU A 151 54.96 24.33 65.02
C GLU A 151 55.14 22.80 64.99
N VAL A 152 56.09 22.28 65.78
CA VAL A 152 56.32 20.83 65.94
C VAL A 152 55.14 20.16 66.65
N GLU A 153 54.60 20.78 67.70
CA GLU A 153 53.43 20.28 68.45
C GLU A 153 52.15 20.28 67.59
N GLU A 154 51.93 21.35 66.81
CA GLU A 154 50.81 21.42 65.85
C GLU A 154 50.91 20.31 64.79
N ALA A 155 52.09 20.16 64.16
CA ALA A 155 52.29 19.13 63.14
C ALA A 155 52.15 17.71 63.70
N THR A 156 52.58 17.48 64.95
CA THR A 156 52.45 16.17 65.63
C THR A 156 51.00 15.86 65.99
N THR A 157 50.22 16.88 66.40
CA THR A 157 48.79 16.74 66.69
C THR A 157 48.01 16.37 65.42
N ILE A 158 48.27 17.09 64.32
CA ILE A 158 47.66 16.80 63.01
C ILE A 158 48.02 15.38 62.56
N LEU A 159 49.29 14.98 62.63
CA LEU A 159 49.72 13.64 62.26
C LEU A 159 49.04 12.54 63.09
N THR A 160 48.88 12.76 64.41
CA THR A 160 48.23 11.80 65.30
C THR A 160 46.75 11.64 64.95
N ALA A 161 46.05 12.75 64.68
CA ALA A 161 44.66 12.75 64.26
C ALA A 161 44.48 12.03 62.92
N THR A 162 45.29 12.35 61.91
CA THR A 162 45.21 11.73 60.58
C THR A 162 45.58 10.25 60.61
N ARG A 163 46.56 9.82 61.43
CA ARG A 163 46.86 8.38 61.64
C ARG A 163 45.69 7.63 62.26
N LYS A 164 44.98 8.23 63.22
CA LYS A 164 43.79 7.63 63.81
C LYS A 164 42.66 7.50 62.78
N CYS A 165 42.43 8.54 61.98
CA CYS A 165 41.46 8.52 60.88
C CYS A 165 41.80 7.43 59.86
N PHE A 166 43.05 7.37 59.39
CA PHE A 166 43.54 6.37 58.44
C PHE A 166 43.29 4.94 58.94
N ARG A 167 43.56 4.67 60.23
CA ARG A 167 43.31 3.34 60.82
C ARG A 167 41.85 2.91 60.72
N HIS A 168 40.90 3.80 60.96
CA HIS A 168 39.47 3.46 60.84
C HIS A 168 39.09 3.20 59.37
N ILE A 169 39.49 4.10 58.47
CA ILE A 169 39.13 4.00 57.06
C ILE A 169 39.77 2.79 56.36
N VAL A 170 41.03 2.46 56.67
CA VAL A 170 41.68 1.28 56.08
C VAL A 170 41.03 -0.03 56.53
N LEU A 171 40.59 -0.12 57.80
CA LEU A 171 39.86 -1.28 58.30
C LEU A 171 38.50 -1.42 57.59
N ASP A 172 37.76 -0.32 57.42
CA ASP A 172 36.49 -0.31 56.68
C ASP A 172 36.71 -0.71 55.21
N TYR A 173 37.78 -0.21 54.57
CA TYR A 173 38.08 -0.55 53.18
C TYR A 173 38.42 -2.04 53.01
N VAL A 174 39.29 -2.58 53.87
CA VAL A 174 39.64 -4.02 53.89
C VAL A 174 38.41 -4.89 54.15
N LEU A 175 37.51 -4.45 55.05
CA LEU A 175 36.24 -5.14 55.29
C LEU A 175 35.38 -5.17 54.01
N GLN A 176 35.21 -4.04 53.31
CA GLN A 176 34.42 -4.01 52.08
C GLN A 176 35.02 -4.91 50.99
N ILE A 177 36.35 -4.93 50.85
CA ILE A 177 37.03 -5.84 49.91
C ILE A 177 36.73 -7.31 50.25
N ASN A 178 36.91 -7.70 51.51
CA ASN A 178 36.70 -9.08 51.94
C ASN A 178 35.22 -9.50 51.78
N VAL A 179 34.26 -8.60 52.04
CA VAL A 179 32.84 -8.84 51.79
C VAL A 179 32.56 -9.03 50.30
N LEU A 180 33.06 -8.15 49.42
CA LEU A 180 32.88 -8.25 47.97
C LEU A 180 33.47 -9.58 47.43
N GLN A 181 34.67 -9.94 47.87
CA GLN A 181 35.36 -11.19 47.54
C GLN A 181 34.55 -12.42 47.99
N SER A 182 33.84 -12.32 49.11
CA SER A 182 32.99 -13.41 49.61
C SER A 182 31.68 -13.57 48.81
N LYS A 183 31.10 -12.46 48.32
CA LYS A 183 29.81 -12.45 47.59
C LYS A 183 29.94 -12.72 46.09
N ARG A 184 31.03 -12.29 45.45
CA ARG A 184 31.16 -12.35 43.97
C ARG A 184 30.87 -13.74 43.40
N ARG A 185 31.33 -14.79 44.09
CA ARG A 185 31.15 -16.17 43.65
C ARG A 185 29.69 -16.61 43.75
N SER A 186 28.99 -16.28 44.83
CA SER A 186 27.61 -16.71 45.03
C SER A 186 26.66 -15.99 44.08
N GLU A 187 26.83 -14.69 43.85
CA GLU A 187 25.93 -13.91 42.98
C GLU A 187 26.04 -14.34 41.51
N ILE A 188 27.27 -14.53 41.01
CA ILE A 188 27.50 -14.98 39.62
C ILE A 188 26.90 -16.37 39.40
N LEU A 189 27.14 -17.31 40.34
CA LEU A 189 26.62 -18.67 40.22
C LEU A 189 25.10 -18.71 40.33
N LYS A 190 24.49 -17.92 41.22
CA LYS A 190 23.03 -17.85 41.39
C LYS A 190 22.36 -17.32 40.12
N SER A 191 22.92 -16.27 39.53
CA SER A 191 22.44 -15.69 38.27
C SER A 191 22.50 -16.70 37.12
N MET A 192 23.64 -17.36 36.93
CA MET A 192 23.82 -18.34 35.86
C MET A 192 22.95 -19.60 36.09
N LEU A 193 22.82 -20.07 37.32
CA LEU A 193 21.98 -21.22 37.65
C LEU A 193 20.50 -20.92 37.36
N SER A 194 20.02 -19.73 37.73
CA SER A 194 18.65 -19.30 37.41
C SER A 194 18.41 -19.19 35.90
N PHE A 195 19.41 -18.73 35.15
CA PHE A 195 19.36 -18.68 33.68
C PHE A 195 19.27 -20.10 33.07
N MET A 196 20.08 -21.04 33.58
CA MET A 196 20.04 -22.42 33.08
C MET A 196 18.74 -23.14 33.39
N TYR A 197 18.15 -22.93 34.56
CA TYR A 197 16.83 -23.48 34.88
C TYR A 197 15.73 -22.91 33.98
N ALA A 198 15.81 -21.63 33.59
CA ALA A 198 14.85 -21.07 32.65
C ALA A 198 14.91 -21.77 31.28
N HIS A 199 16.12 -22.04 30.77
CA HIS A 199 16.31 -22.82 29.55
C HIS A 199 15.78 -24.25 29.67
N LEU A 200 16.07 -24.93 30.79
CA LEU A 200 15.59 -26.28 31.04
C LEU A 200 14.05 -26.34 30.98
N THR A 201 13.37 -25.43 31.66
CA THR A 201 11.90 -25.34 31.65
C THR A 201 11.37 -25.09 30.24
N PHE A 202 11.98 -24.16 29.50
CA PHE A 202 11.58 -23.86 28.13
C PHE A 202 11.64 -25.08 27.21
N PHE A 203 12.76 -25.83 27.23
CA PHE A 203 12.90 -27.02 26.40
C PHE A 203 11.95 -28.14 26.81
N HIS A 204 11.72 -28.32 28.12
CA HIS A 204 10.77 -29.32 28.61
C HIS A 204 9.34 -29.01 28.15
N GLN A 205 8.88 -27.76 28.33
CA GLN A 205 7.55 -27.33 27.90
C GLN A 205 7.37 -27.46 26.38
N GLY A 206 8.40 -27.09 25.60
CA GLY A 206 8.37 -27.27 24.15
C GLY A 206 8.29 -28.75 23.73
N TYR A 207 9.06 -29.61 24.39
CA TYR A 207 9.04 -31.06 24.11
C TYR A 207 7.67 -31.68 24.39
N ASP A 208 7.06 -31.36 25.54
CA ASP A 208 5.74 -31.88 25.91
C ASP A 208 4.69 -31.47 24.87
N LEU A 209 4.68 -30.18 24.49
CA LEU A 209 3.76 -29.62 23.50
C LEU A 209 3.84 -30.34 22.13
N PHE A 210 5.05 -30.56 21.61
CA PHE A 210 5.21 -31.24 20.32
C PHE A 210 5.01 -32.75 20.40
N SER A 211 5.24 -33.35 21.56
CA SER A 211 4.92 -34.76 21.81
C SER A 211 3.41 -35.00 21.77
N GLU A 212 2.62 -34.07 22.31
CA GLU A 212 1.15 -34.10 22.22
C GLU A 212 0.63 -33.87 20.80
N LEU A 213 1.34 -33.09 19.98
CA LEU A 213 0.99 -32.81 18.57
C LEU A 213 1.33 -33.97 17.62
N GLN A 214 2.29 -34.82 17.99
CA GLN A 214 2.83 -35.88 17.12
C GLN A 214 1.77 -36.85 16.54
N PRO A 215 0.75 -37.31 17.28
CA PRO A 215 -0.29 -38.18 16.73
C PRO A 215 -1.08 -37.52 15.58
N LEU A 216 -1.40 -36.22 15.69
CA LEU A 216 -2.09 -35.47 14.65
C LEU A 216 -1.25 -35.40 13.38
N MET A 217 0.04 -35.10 13.50
CA MET A 217 0.94 -35.02 12.34
C MET A 217 1.03 -36.36 11.60
N LYS A 218 1.03 -37.49 12.33
CA LYS A 218 1.01 -38.82 11.72
C LYS A 218 -0.30 -39.10 11.00
N GLN A 219 -1.44 -38.74 11.61
CA GLN A 219 -2.75 -38.89 10.98
C GLN A 219 -2.85 -38.07 9.70
N LEU A 220 -2.42 -36.80 9.74
CA LEU A 220 -2.43 -35.92 8.58
C LEU A 220 -1.52 -36.42 7.45
N GLY A 221 -0.35 -36.98 7.79
CA GLY A 221 0.53 -37.62 6.81
C GLY A 221 -0.17 -38.73 6.02
N GLY A 222 -0.91 -39.61 6.71
CA GLY A 222 -1.69 -40.66 6.04
C GLY A 222 -2.84 -40.12 5.19
N GLN A 223 -3.50 -39.03 5.64
CA GLN A 223 -4.54 -38.36 4.85
C GLN A 223 -3.98 -37.72 3.59
N LEU A 224 -2.80 -37.10 3.66
CA LEU A 224 -2.14 -36.47 2.52
C LEU A 224 -1.79 -37.51 1.44
N ASP A 225 -1.24 -38.66 1.83
CA ASP A 225 -0.94 -39.75 0.90
C ASP A 225 -2.18 -40.20 0.13
N GLN A 226 -3.33 -40.32 0.83
CA GLN A 226 -4.60 -40.68 0.20
C GLN A 226 -5.10 -39.60 -0.78
N LEU A 227 -5.03 -38.33 -0.39
CA LEU A 227 -5.44 -37.21 -1.24
C LEU A 227 -4.61 -37.12 -2.53
N VAL A 228 -3.31 -37.41 -2.46
CA VAL A 228 -2.43 -37.45 -3.64
C VAL A 228 -2.85 -38.56 -4.60
N VAL A 229 -3.21 -39.73 -4.08
CA VAL A 229 -3.71 -40.85 -4.90
C VAL A 229 -5.02 -40.51 -5.57
N ASP A 230 -5.95 -39.90 -4.83
CA ASP A 230 -7.27 -39.52 -5.34
C ASP A 230 -7.15 -38.43 -6.43
N ALA A 231 -6.32 -37.41 -6.21
CA ALA A 231 -6.04 -36.37 -7.20
C ALA A 231 -5.41 -36.94 -8.48
N ALA A 232 -4.48 -37.90 -8.36
CA ALA A 232 -3.88 -38.56 -9.51
C ALA A 232 -4.91 -39.38 -10.31
N LYS A 233 -5.86 -40.01 -9.63
CA LYS A 233 -6.97 -40.73 -10.27
C LYS A 233 -7.90 -39.78 -11.01
N GLU A 234 -8.32 -38.69 -10.35
CA GLU A 234 -9.20 -37.69 -10.95
C GLU A 234 -8.55 -37.01 -12.17
N ASN A 235 -7.25 -36.71 -12.10
CA ASN A 235 -6.52 -36.13 -13.23
C ASN A 235 -6.49 -37.09 -14.43
N ARG A 236 -6.25 -38.39 -14.22
CA ARG A 236 -6.32 -39.39 -15.31
C ARG A 236 -7.73 -39.47 -15.91
N ASP A 237 -8.76 -39.48 -15.08
CA ASP A 237 -10.15 -39.52 -15.55
C ASP A 237 -10.50 -38.25 -16.37
N MET A 238 -10.00 -37.08 -15.95
CA MET A 238 -10.13 -35.82 -16.66
C MET A 238 -9.38 -35.82 -18.00
N GLU A 239 -8.15 -36.32 -18.05
CA GLU A 239 -7.35 -36.47 -19.27
C GLU A 239 -8.02 -37.41 -20.29
N LEU A 240 -8.63 -38.51 -19.82
CA LEU A 240 -9.41 -39.43 -20.66
C LEU A 240 -10.66 -38.75 -21.24
N LYS A 241 -11.39 -38.00 -20.42
CA LYS A 241 -12.55 -37.20 -20.88
C LYS A 241 -12.12 -36.17 -21.93
N HIS A 242 -11.04 -35.45 -21.68
CA HIS A 242 -10.48 -34.47 -22.60
C HIS A 242 -10.09 -35.11 -23.94
N SER A 243 -9.40 -36.24 -23.91
CA SER A 243 -9.01 -37.00 -25.11
C SER A 243 -10.23 -37.50 -25.89
N THR A 244 -11.27 -37.96 -25.20
CA THR A 244 -12.52 -38.43 -25.82
C THR A 244 -13.26 -37.30 -26.53
N ILE A 245 -13.26 -36.10 -25.95
CA ILE A 245 -13.88 -34.91 -26.59
C ILE A 245 -13.08 -34.49 -27.83
N GLN A 246 -11.74 -34.55 -27.80
CA GLN A 246 -10.90 -34.22 -28.95
C GLN A 246 -11.00 -35.22 -30.11
N GLN A 247 -11.27 -36.51 -29.83
CA GLN A 247 -11.33 -37.57 -30.84
C GLN A 247 -12.66 -37.65 -31.61
N LYS A 248 -13.69 -36.84 -31.29
CA LYS A 248 -14.90 -36.73 -32.11
C LYS A 248 -14.60 -35.96 -33.40
N PRO A 249 -14.64 -36.58 -34.60
CA PRO A 249 -14.25 -35.90 -35.83
C PRO A 249 -15.32 -34.90 -36.26
N ALA A 250 -14.90 -33.68 -36.58
CA ALA A 250 -15.66 -32.75 -37.40
C ALA A 250 -16.01 -33.44 -38.74
N GLY A 251 -17.30 -33.40 -39.12
CA GLY A 251 -17.81 -34.13 -40.27
C GLY A 251 -17.16 -33.71 -41.59
N HIS A 252 -16.65 -34.69 -42.34
CA HIS A 252 -16.59 -34.67 -43.80
C HIS A 252 -17.04 -36.05 -44.30
N HIS A 253 -18.18 -36.07 -44.99
CA HIS A 253 -18.65 -37.23 -45.74
C HIS A 253 -17.73 -37.47 -46.94
N SER A 254 -17.20 -38.69 -47.08
CA SER A 254 -16.83 -39.25 -48.39
C SER A 254 -17.40 -40.67 -48.49
N SER A 255 -18.25 -40.84 -49.49
CA SER A 255 -18.91 -42.07 -49.93
C SER A 255 -17.95 -43.21 -50.28
N SER A 256 -18.21 -44.44 -49.78
CA SER A 256 -18.31 -45.65 -50.63
C SER A 256 -18.54 -46.95 -49.83
N SER A 257 -19.50 -47.73 -50.32
CA SER A 257 -19.58 -49.20 -50.40
C SER A 257 -19.62 -50.08 -49.14
N SER A 258 -20.84 -50.58 -48.87
CA SER A 258 -21.24 -51.99 -48.73
C SER A 258 -20.29 -53.02 -48.07
N SER A 259 -20.68 -53.50 -46.89
CA SER A 259 -20.65 -54.93 -46.54
C SER A 259 -21.51 -55.22 -45.30
N THR A 260 -22.21 -56.35 -45.34
CA THR A 260 -23.18 -56.91 -44.38
C THR A 260 -22.63 -57.17 -42.96
N PRO A 261 -23.47 -57.13 -41.90
CA PRO A 261 -23.02 -57.33 -40.52
C PRO A 261 -23.01 -58.82 -40.12
N SER A 262 -21.92 -59.27 -39.50
CA SER A 262 -21.87 -60.52 -38.72
C SER A 262 -22.16 -60.25 -37.24
N GLN A 263 -22.91 -61.17 -36.65
CA GLN A 263 -23.32 -61.22 -35.25
C GLN A 263 -22.10 -61.46 -34.34
N ASP A 264 -21.87 -60.58 -33.35
CA ASP A 264 -21.33 -60.88 -32.01
C ASP A 264 -20.87 -59.59 -31.30
N ALA A 265 -21.67 -59.06 -30.36
CA ALA A 265 -21.27 -58.33 -29.13
C ALA A 265 -22.45 -57.53 -28.52
N PRO A 266 -22.94 -57.85 -27.31
CA PRO A 266 -24.04 -57.12 -26.66
C PRO A 266 -23.63 -55.77 -26.03
N VAL A 267 -22.36 -55.36 -26.14
CA VAL A 267 -21.86 -54.07 -25.60
C VAL A 267 -22.06 -52.90 -26.59
N SER A 268 -22.40 -53.21 -27.86
CA SER A 268 -22.52 -52.20 -28.92
C SER A 268 -23.85 -51.45 -28.90
N LEU A 269 -24.95 -52.01 -28.35
CA LEU A 269 -26.26 -51.33 -28.38
C LEU A 269 -26.37 -50.16 -27.39
N ALA A 270 -25.76 -50.27 -26.19
CA ALA A 270 -25.77 -49.18 -25.20
C ALA A 270 -24.80 -48.05 -25.61
N LEU A 271 -23.66 -48.41 -26.21
CA LEU A 271 -22.71 -47.44 -26.76
C LEU A 271 -23.27 -46.76 -28.02
N ALA A 272 -24.00 -47.47 -28.89
CA ALA A 272 -24.68 -46.89 -30.04
C ALA A 272 -25.85 -45.97 -29.66
N ALA A 273 -26.60 -46.31 -28.59
CA ALA A 273 -27.65 -45.44 -28.05
C ALA A 273 -27.08 -44.14 -27.44
N ALA A 274 -25.93 -44.22 -26.76
CA ALA A 274 -25.24 -43.03 -26.23
C ALA A 274 -24.49 -42.22 -27.32
N LEU A 275 -24.09 -42.87 -28.42
CA LEU A 275 -23.40 -42.23 -29.56
C LEU A 275 -24.35 -41.53 -30.55
N GLN A 276 -25.66 -41.82 -30.52
CA GLN A 276 -26.64 -41.11 -31.34
C GLN A 276 -27.00 -39.72 -30.81
N ASP A 277 -26.76 -39.43 -29.53
CA ASP A 277 -27.23 -38.18 -28.92
C ASP A 277 -26.33 -36.95 -29.16
N PHE A 278 -25.14 -37.12 -29.74
CA PHE A 278 -24.16 -36.02 -29.89
C PHE A 278 -23.47 -35.95 -31.25
N SER A 279 -24.10 -36.50 -32.29
CA SER A 279 -23.64 -36.41 -33.68
C SER A 279 -24.25 -35.18 -34.38
N ASN A 280 -23.54 -34.05 -34.29
CA ASN A 280 -23.41 -32.95 -35.26
C ASN A 280 -22.91 -31.71 -34.51
N ASP A 281 -21.88 -31.06 -35.02
CA ASP A 281 -21.48 -29.67 -34.68
C ASP A 281 -22.48 -28.65 -35.28
N ASP A 282 -23.75 -28.99 -35.10
CA ASP A 282 -24.99 -28.23 -35.20
C ASP A 282 -25.81 -28.68 -33.98
N THR A 283 -25.17 -28.66 -32.80
CA THR A 283 -25.72 -29.19 -31.55
C THR A 283 -27.10 -28.59 -31.34
N LYS A 284 -28.11 -29.48 -31.37
CA LYS A 284 -29.43 -29.35 -30.75
C LYS A 284 -29.65 -27.97 -30.11
N LEU A 285 -30.00 -26.99 -30.94
CA LEU A 285 -30.88 -25.92 -30.50
C LEU A 285 -32.25 -26.57 -30.37
N GLU A 286 -32.40 -27.40 -29.33
CA GLU A 286 -33.69 -27.93 -28.95
C GLU A 286 -34.47 -26.76 -28.40
N TYR A 287 -35.32 -26.19 -29.26
CA TYR A 287 -36.42 -25.38 -28.82
C TYR A 287 -37.26 -26.22 -27.87
N ASN A 288 -37.06 -26.04 -26.56
CA ASN A 288 -37.76 -26.78 -25.52
C ASN A 288 -38.58 -25.77 -24.71
N VAL A 289 -39.90 -25.80 -24.94
CA VAL A 289 -40.86 -24.93 -24.24
C VAL A 289 -40.93 -25.28 -22.75
N ASP A 290 -40.53 -26.50 -22.37
CA ASP A 290 -40.65 -27.08 -21.02
C ASP A 290 -39.28 -27.27 -20.32
N ALA A 291 -38.23 -26.54 -20.74
CA ALA A 291 -36.92 -26.64 -20.08
C ALA A 291 -37.01 -26.19 -18.61
N GLU A 292 -36.46 -26.98 -17.69
CA GLU A 292 -36.52 -26.73 -16.22
C GLU A 292 -36.00 -25.34 -15.78
N ASN A 293 -35.19 -24.70 -16.63
CA ASN A 293 -34.62 -23.37 -16.41
C ASN A 293 -35.45 -22.21 -17.00
N GLY A 294 -36.57 -22.48 -17.68
CA GLY A 294 -37.45 -21.48 -18.30
C GLY A 294 -36.86 -20.79 -19.54
N ILE A 295 -35.77 -21.31 -20.11
CA ILE A 295 -35.10 -20.78 -21.30
C ILE A 295 -35.45 -21.67 -22.50
N ALA A 296 -36.17 -21.11 -23.47
CA ALA A 296 -36.63 -21.84 -24.65
C ALA A 296 -35.54 -22.01 -25.72
N MET A 297 -34.57 -21.09 -25.77
CA MET A 297 -33.43 -21.15 -26.69
C MET A 297 -32.35 -20.15 -26.23
N GLU A 298 -31.07 -20.50 -26.37
CA GLU A 298 -29.95 -19.57 -26.14
C GLU A 298 -28.80 -19.76 -27.13
N GLY A 299 -28.02 -18.69 -27.36
CA GLY A 299 -26.85 -18.74 -28.25
C GLY A 299 -26.39 -17.36 -28.74
N TYR A 300 -25.27 -17.34 -29.47
CA TYR A 300 -24.73 -16.09 -30.03
C TYR A 300 -25.49 -15.64 -31.28
N LEU A 301 -25.82 -14.35 -31.34
CA LEU A 301 -26.27 -13.65 -32.55
C LEU A 301 -25.59 -12.28 -32.66
N PHE A 302 -25.50 -11.76 -33.89
CA PHE A 302 -25.14 -10.37 -34.12
C PHE A 302 -26.40 -9.50 -34.18
N LYS A 303 -26.42 -8.38 -33.45
CA LYS A 303 -27.50 -7.39 -33.47
C LYS A 303 -27.04 -6.09 -34.10
N ARG A 304 -27.87 -5.49 -34.95
CA ARG A 304 -27.66 -4.14 -35.48
C ARG A 304 -28.02 -3.08 -34.45
N ALA A 305 -27.18 -2.06 -34.30
CA ALA A 305 -27.46 -0.89 -33.50
C ALA A 305 -28.50 0.00 -34.21
N SER A 306 -29.34 0.67 -33.42
CA SER A 306 -30.38 1.59 -33.91
C SER A 306 -29.85 3.03 -34.07
N ASN A 307 -28.55 3.24 -33.87
CA ASN A 307 -27.90 4.55 -34.02
C ASN A 307 -27.63 4.87 -35.50
N ALA A 308 -27.34 6.14 -35.81
CA ALA A 308 -27.09 6.62 -37.17
C ALA A 308 -25.96 5.84 -37.90
N PHE A 309 -25.03 5.26 -37.14
CA PHE A 309 -23.87 4.52 -37.65
C PHE A 309 -24.11 3.00 -37.86
N LYS A 310 -25.31 2.47 -37.57
CA LYS A 310 -25.78 1.10 -37.87
C LYS A 310 -24.75 -0.04 -37.65
N THR A 311 -24.02 -0.03 -36.53
CA THR A 311 -22.98 -1.03 -36.23
C THR A 311 -23.53 -2.39 -35.81
N TRP A 312 -22.80 -3.48 -36.05
CA TRP A 312 -23.21 -4.84 -35.68
C TRP A 312 -22.40 -5.37 -34.50
N ASN A 313 -23.10 -5.97 -33.53
CA ASN A 313 -22.50 -6.40 -32.26
C ASN A 313 -22.89 -7.84 -31.92
N ARG A 314 -21.91 -8.71 -31.65
CA ARG A 314 -22.15 -10.09 -31.19
C ARG A 314 -22.56 -10.10 -29.73
N ARG A 315 -23.67 -10.76 -29.37
CA ARG A 315 -24.19 -10.88 -28.00
C ARG A 315 -24.75 -12.29 -27.78
N TRP A 316 -24.79 -12.74 -26.52
CA TRP A 316 -25.46 -13.98 -26.12
C TRP A 316 -26.94 -13.69 -25.93
N PHE A 317 -27.80 -14.28 -26.76
CA PHE A 317 -29.25 -14.12 -26.71
C PHE A 317 -29.88 -15.30 -25.98
N SER A 318 -30.95 -15.02 -25.26
CA SER A 318 -31.83 -16.05 -24.71
C SER A 318 -33.30 -15.67 -24.90
N ILE A 319 -34.13 -16.66 -25.16
CA ILE A 319 -35.58 -16.55 -25.17
C ILE A 319 -36.07 -17.11 -23.84
N GLN A 320 -36.60 -16.26 -22.97
CA GLN A 320 -37.03 -16.63 -21.62
C GLN A 320 -38.33 -15.89 -21.28
N ASN A 321 -39.31 -16.57 -20.68
CA ASN A 321 -40.57 -15.95 -20.20
C ASN A 321 -41.27 -15.03 -21.22
N ASN A 322 -41.42 -15.45 -22.48
CA ASN A 322 -41.99 -14.65 -23.57
C ASN A 322 -41.23 -13.35 -23.91
N GLN A 323 -39.97 -13.22 -23.47
CA GLN A 323 -39.07 -12.11 -23.76
C GLN A 323 -37.88 -12.58 -24.60
N LEU A 324 -37.39 -11.67 -25.44
CA LEU A 324 -36.09 -11.82 -26.10
C LEU A 324 -35.09 -10.91 -25.40
N VAL A 325 -34.05 -11.50 -24.81
CA VAL A 325 -33.03 -10.77 -24.05
C VAL A 325 -31.63 -11.07 -24.57
N TYR A 326 -30.66 -10.19 -24.26
CA TYR A 326 -29.24 -10.49 -24.48
C TYR A 326 -28.34 -10.08 -23.32
N GLN A 327 -27.16 -10.71 -23.23
CA GLN A 327 -26.07 -10.38 -22.31
C GLN A 327 -24.78 -10.07 -23.09
N LYS A 328 -23.94 -9.18 -22.56
CA LYS A 328 -22.63 -8.86 -23.18
C LYS A 328 -21.53 -9.77 -22.63
N LYS A 329 -21.50 -9.98 -21.32
CA LYS A 329 -20.59 -10.88 -20.61
C LYS A 329 -21.39 -11.79 -19.67
N PHE A 330 -20.79 -12.93 -19.32
CA PHE A 330 -21.37 -13.87 -18.35
C PHE A 330 -21.63 -13.15 -17.00
N LYS A 331 -22.87 -13.25 -16.50
CA LYS A 331 -23.43 -12.55 -15.31
C LYS A 331 -23.84 -11.08 -15.47
N ASP A 332 -23.85 -10.52 -16.68
CA ASP A 332 -24.51 -9.24 -16.91
C ASP A 332 -26.04 -9.35 -16.73
N ASN A 333 -26.68 -8.29 -16.24
CA ASN A 333 -28.14 -8.22 -16.24
C ASN A 333 -28.66 -8.33 -17.69
N PRO A 334 -29.57 -9.27 -17.99
CA PRO A 334 -30.09 -9.46 -19.34
C PRO A 334 -30.80 -8.19 -19.81
N THR A 335 -30.36 -7.65 -20.96
CA THR A 335 -31.01 -6.50 -21.58
C THR A 335 -32.19 -6.98 -22.40
N VAL A 336 -33.39 -6.51 -22.06
CA VAL A 336 -34.62 -6.85 -22.79
C VAL A 336 -34.64 -6.15 -24.15
N VAL A 337 -34.61 -6.93 -25.22
CA VAL A 337 -34.75 -6.45 -26.60
C VAL A 337 -36.22 -6.29 -26.93
N VAL A 338 -37.01 -7.28 -26.53
CA VAL A 338 -38.46 -7.34 -26.72
C VAL A 338 -39.11 -7.76 -25.41
N GLU A 339 -39.96 -6.88 -24.88
CA GLU A 339 -40.66 -7.08 -23.61
C GLU A 339 -41.81 -8.09 -23.70
N ASP A 340 -42.42 -8.21 -24.88
CA ASP A 340 -43.51 -9.14 -25.14
C ASP A 340 -43.44 -9.65 -26.59
N LEU A 341 -43.06 -10.92 -26.75
CA LEU A 341 -43.01 -11.55 -28.06
C LEU A 341 -44.40 -11.68 -28.71
N ARG A 342 -45.52 -11.65 -27.96
CA ARG A 342 -46.89 -11.78 -28.54
C ARG A 342 -47.18 -10.73 -29.60
N LEU A 343 -46.66 -9.52 -29.43
CA LEU A 343 -46.93 -8.41 -30.33
C LEU A 343 -45.92 -8.34 -31.49
N CYS A 344 -45.07 -9.36 -31.64
CA CYS A 344 -43.98 -9.36 -32.59
C CYS A 344 -44.25 -10.19 -33.84
N THR A 345 -43.61 -9.80 -34.93
CA THR A 345 -43.53 -10.58 -36.17
C THR A 345 -42.08 -10.74 -36.59
N VAL A 346 -41.75 -11.88 -37.19
CA VAL A 346 -40.40 -12.14 -37.71
C VAL A 346 -40.43 -11.95 -39.23
N LYS A 347 -39.57 -11.07 -39.75
CA LYS A 347 -39.41 -10.81 -41.17
C LYS A 347 -38.12 -11.43 -41.68
N HIS A 348 -38.21 -12.07 -42.85
CA HIS A 348 -37.04 -12.44 -43.63
C HIS A 348 -36.49 -11.19 -44.33
N CYS A 349 -35.18 -10.97 -44.23
CA CYS A 349 -34.50 -9.88 -44.91
C CYS A 349 -33.65 -10.45 -46.03
N GLU A 350 -34.14 -10.37 -47.27
CA GLU A 350 -33.41 -10.85 -48.47
C GLU A 350 -32.58 -9.74 -49.12
N ASP A 351 -32.95 -8.47 -48.93
CA ASP A 351 -32.37 -7.30 -49.62
C ASP A 351 -31.31 -6.52 -48.81
N ILE A 352 -30.49 -7.21 -47.99
CA ILE A 352 -29.46 -6.56 -47.15
C ILE A 352 -28.08 -7.13 -47.47
N GLU A 353 -27.05 -6.28 -47.48
CA GLU A 353 -25.64 -6.61 -47.79
C GLU A 353 -25.03 -7.78 -46.95
N ARG A 354 -25.68 -8.25 -45.88
CA ARG A 354 -25.18 -9.33 -45.01
C ARG A 354 -26.04 -10.59 -45.08
N ARG A 355 -25.37 -11.73 -45.18
CA ARG A 355 -26.00 -13.06 -45.18
C ARG A 355 -26.57 -13.42 -43.81
N PHE A 356 -27.59 -14.28 -43.82
CA PHE A 356 -28.23 -14.88 -42.65
C PHE A 356 -28.94 -13.90 -41.68
N CYS A 357 -29.40 -12.77 -42.21
CA CYS A 357 -30.13 -11.78 -41.43
C CYS A 357 -31.63 -12.10 -41.32
N PHE A 358 -32.22 -11.69 -40.20
CA PHE A 358 -33.65 -11.66 -39.97
C PHE A 358 -34.00 -10.49 -39.05
N GLU A 359 -35.25 -10.05 -39.07
CA GLU A 359 -35.71 -8.92 -38.29
C GLU A 359 -36.89 -9.31 -37.41
N VAL A 360 -36.82 -8.97 -36.12
CA VAL A 360 -37.93 -9.10 -35.18
C VAL A 360 -38.55 -7.73 -35.00
N VAL A 361 -39.80 -7.58 -35.44
CA VAL A 361 -40.54 -6.32 -35.44
C VAL A 361 -41.59 -6.35 -34.34
N SER A 362 -41.51 -5.44 -33.37
CA SER A 362 -42.53 -5.14 -32.37
C SER A 362 -43.20 -3.79 -32.66
N PRO A 363 -44.32 -3.43 -31.99
CA PRO A 363 -45.02 -2.16 -32.23
C PRO A 363 -44.15 -0.92 -31.94
N THR A 364 -43.17 -1.05 -31.05
CA THR A 364 -42.33 0.07 -30.58
C THR A 364 -40.89 -0.02 -31.05
N LYS A 365 -40.41 -1.21 -31.48
CA LYS A 365 -39.00 -1.44 -31.84
C LYS A 365 -38.89 -2.45 -32.99
N SER A 366 -37.97 -2.18 -33.90
CA SER A 366 -37.52 -3.17 -34.88
C SER A 366 -36.07 -3.55 -34.59
N CYS A 367 -35.81 -4.84 -34.37
CA CYS A 367 -34.48 -5.34 -34.07
C CYS A 367 -33.99 -6.27 -35.19
N MET A 368 -32.91 -5.86 -35.84
CA MET A 368 -32.29 -6.65 -36.89
C MET A 368 -31.14 -7.49 -36.33
N MET A 369 -31.13 -8.77 -36.71
CA MET A 369 -30.27 -9.79 -36.16
C MET A 369 -29.64 -10.64 -37.27
N GLN A 370 -28.51 -11.26 -36.99
CA GLN A 370 -27.76 -12.11 -37.93
C GLN A 370 -27.25 -13.35 -37.19
N ALA A 371 -27.48 -14.52 -37.76
CA ALA A 371 -26.98 -15.80 -37.29
C ALA A 371 -25.68 -16.21 -38.01
N ASP A 372 -24.95 -17.17 -37.43
CA ASP A 372 -23.65 -17.61 -37.96
C ASP A 372 -23.78 -18.59 -39.15
N SER A 373 -24.94 -19.26 -39.31
CA SER A 373 -25.23 -20.16 -40.44
C SER A 373 -26.71 -20.10 -40.87
N GLU A 374 -27.02 -20.60 -42.07
CA GLU A 374 -28.41 -20.68 -42.57
C GLU A 374 -29.27 -21.60 -41.69
N LYS A 375 -28.70 -22.71 -41.21
CA LYS A 375 -29.38 -23.63 -40.30
C LYS A 375 -29.69 -22.97 -38.96
N LEU A 376 -28.74 -22.23 -38.39
CA LEU A 376 -28.95 -21.44 -37.17
C LEU A 376 -29.99 -20.33 -37.39
N ARG A 377 -29.95 -19.64 -38.53
CA ARG A 377 -30.96 -18.63 -38.88
C ARG A 377 -32.36 -19.22 -38.89
N GLN A 378 -32.56 -20.35 -39.56
CA GLN A 378 -33.86 -21.03 -39.61
C GLN A 378 -34.30 -21.50 -38.23
N ALA A 379 -33.37 -22.04 -37.43
CA ALA A 379 -33.65 -22.44 -36.05
C ALA A 379 -34.11 -21.26 -35.19
N TRP A 380 -33.39 -20.14 -35.21
CA TRP A 380 -33.73 -18.93 -34.45
C TRP A 380 -35.06 -18.31 -34.90
N ILE A 381 -35.32 -18.22 -36.21
CA ILE A 381 -36.60 -17.74 -36.74
C ILE A 381 -37.74 -18.63 -36.25
N LYS A 382 -37.59 -19.95 -36.36
CA LYS A 382 -38.60 -20.92 -35.94
C LYS A 382 -38.85 -20.88 -34.44
N ALA A 383 -37.80 -20.75 -33.62
CA ALA A 383 -37.91 -20.62 -32.17
C ALA A 383 -38.65 -19.35 -31.77
N VAL A 384 -38.32 -18.20 -32.38
CA VAL A 384 -39.03 -16.94 -32.13
C VAL A 384 -40.49 -17.03 -32.57
N GLN A 385 -40.78 -17.57 -33.76
CA GLN A 385 -42.16 -17.79 -34.24
C GLN A 385 -42.98 -18.71 -33.33
N ASN A 386 -42.37 -19.81 -32.86
CA ASN A 386 -43.02 -20.73 -31.93
C ASN A 386 -43.27 -20.06 -30.58
N SER A 387 -42.33 -19.28 -30.05
CA SER A 387 -42.53 -18.52 -28.81
C SER A 387 -43.62 -17.47 -28.93
N ILE A 388 -43.74 -16.80 -30.09
CA ILE A 388 -44.88 -15.91 -30.39
C ILE A 388 -46.20 -16.70 -30.33
N ALA A 389 -46.27 -17.84 -31.01
CA ALA A 389 -47.48 -18.67 -31.07
C ALA A 389 -47.88 -19.26 -29.71
N THR A 390 -46.92 -19.65 -28.87
CA THR A 390 -47.17 -20.14 -27.50
C THR A 390 -47.69 -19.02 -26.61
N ALA A 391 -47.09 -17.83 -26.70
CA ALA A 391 -47.54 -16.69 -25.91
C ALA A 391 -48.97 -16.21 -26.32
N PHE A 392 -49.43 -16.48 -27.55
CA PHE A 392 -50.83 -16.28 -27.94
C PHE A 392 -51.81 -17.31 -27.35
N ARG A 393 -51.36 -18.56 -27.13
CA ARG A 393 -52.19 -19.66 -26.61
C ARG A 393 -52.46 -19.57 -25.11
N GLU A 394 -51.60 -18.91 -24.33
CA GLU A 394 -51.79 -18.69 -22.89
C GLU A 394 -53.03 -17.83 -22.55
N LYS A 395 -53.71 -17.22 -23.53
CA LYS A 395 -54.91 -16.39 -23.32
C LYS A 395 -56.23 -17.19 -23.21
N GLY A 396 -56.17 -18.51 -23.08
CA GLY A 396 -57.33 -19.40 -23.06
C GLY A 396 -57.89 -19.77 -21.69
N ASP A 397 -57.15 -19.56 -20.58
CA ASP A 397 -57.50 -20.18 -19.29
C ASP A 397 -57.35 -19.23 -18.08
N GLU A 398 -57.61 -17.94 -18.27
CA GLU A 398 -57.67 -16.94 -17.20
C GLU A 398 -59.08 -16.32 -17.17
N GLY A 399 -60.06 -17.17 -16.87
CA GLY A 399 -61.46 -16.80 -16.76
C GLY A 399 -62.17 -17.56 -15.66
N GLU A 400 -61.69 -17.47 -14.41
CA GLU A 400 -62.51 -17.58 -13.18
C GLU A 400 -61.62 -17.61 -11.91
N LYS A 401 -61.42 -16.43 -11.30
CA LYS A 401 -61.51 -16.17 -9.84
C LYS A 401 -60.87 -14.84 -9.48
N LEU A 402 -61.60 -13.76 -9.72
CA LEU A 402 -61.60 -12.67 -8.76
C LEU A 402 -62.59 -13.06 -7.66
N ASP A 403 -62.07 -13.40 -6.48
CA ASP A 403 -62.58 -12.80 -5.26
C ASP A 403 -61.71 -13.11 -4.04
N ARG A 404 -61.44 -12.04 -3.29
CA ARG A 404 -61.44 -11.97 -1.82
C ARG A 404 -60.10 -11.74 -1.10
N LYS A 405 -59.91 -10.44 -0.81
CA LYS A 405 -59.36 -9.80 0.41
C LYS A 405 -57.86 -9.47 0.46
N SER A 406 -57.62 -8.17 0.29
CA SER A 406 -56.71 -7.39 1.14
C SER A 406 -57.06 -7.53 2.63
N SER A 407 -56.06 -7.75 3.50
CA SER A 407 -55.77 -6.91 4.69
C SER A 407 -54.60 -7.46 5.51
N THR A 408 -53.77 -6.53 5.93
CA THR A 408 -52.76 -6.53 7.00
C THR A 408 -53.26 -7.02 8.37
N SER A 409 -52.44 -7.81 9.10
CA SER A 409 -52.03 -7.55 10.51
C SER A 409 -51.22 -8.71 11.15
N THR A 410 -49.99 -8.38 11.58
CA THR A 410 -49.27 -8.73 12.84
C THR A 410 -49.39 -10.10 13.54
N GLY A 411 -48.22 -10.68 13.89
CA GLY A 411 -47.98 -11.66 14.97
C GLY A 411 -46.88 -12.69 14.60
N SER A 412 -45.59 -12.45 14.86
CA SER A 412 -44.81 -12.85 16.06
C SER A 412 -44.63 -14.38 16.27
N LEU A 413 -43.44 -14.92 15.96
CA LEU A 413 -42.51 -15.61 16.89
C LEU A 413 -41.34 -16.32 16.16
N ASP A 414 -40.15 -16.04 16.69
CA ASP A 414 -38.79 -16.59 16.55
C ASP A 414 -38.50 -17.86 15.72
N SER A 415 -37.48 -17.78 14.86
CA SER A 415 -36.27 -18.59 15.03
C SER A 415 -35.10 -18.06 14.20
N SER A 416 -33.99 -17.92 14.91
CA SER A 416 -32.63 -17.61 14.50
C SER A 416 -32.14 -18.40 13.28
N GLY A 417 -31.63 -17.67 12.28
CA GLY A 417 -30.80 -18.20 11.20
C GLY A 417 -30.07 -17.05 10.53
N GLU A 418 -28.78 -16.93 10.82
CA GLU A 418 -27.88 -15.93 10.23
C GLU A 418 -27.88 -15.97 8.69
N PRO A 419 -27.74 -14.84 8.00
CA PRO A 419 -27.65 -14.83 6.55
C PRO A 419 -26.26 -15.30 6.13
N ARG A 420 -26.19 -16.48 5.51
CA ARG A 420 -25.02 -16.93 4.74
C ARG A 420 -24.71 -15.91 3.64
N GLU A 421 -23.63 -15.16 3.82
CA GLU A 421 -23.07 -14.30 2.80
C GLU A 421 -22.62 -15.13 1.58
N LYS A 422 -23.41 -15.04 0.51
CA LYS A 422 -22.93 -15.39 -0.83
C LYS A 422 -21.89 -14.35 -1.21
N VAL A 423 -20.64 -14.76 -1.34
CA VAL A 423 -19.56 -13.96 -1.93
C VAL A 423 -20.00 -13.53 -3.35
N LEU A 424 -20.42 -12.28 -3.46
CA LEU A 424 -20.87 -11.65 -4.71
C LEU A 424 -19.66 -11.14 -5.49
N LYS A 425 -19.66 -11.46 -6.78
CA LYS A 425 -18.60 -11.18 -7.74
C LYS A 425 -18.82 -9.76 -8.27
N GLY A 426 -17.97 -8.81 -7.86
CA GLY A 426 -17.85 -7.47 -8.41
C GLY A 426 -18.94 -6.48 -7.98
N ASP A 427 -18.78 -5.86 -6.81
CA ASP A 427 -19.68 -4.77 -6.39
C ASP A 427 -19.56 -3.59 -7.37
N SER A 428 -20.70 -3.20 -7.96
CA SER A 428 -20.82 -1.97 -8.74
C SER A 428 -20.47 -0.73 -7.90
N ALA A 429 -20.01 0.36 -8.53
CA ALA A 429 -19.71 1.62 -7.84
C ALA A 429 -20.89 2.09 -6.95
N LEU A 430 -22.11 1.94 -7.47
CA LEU A 430 -23.34 2.17 -6.72
C LEU A 430 -23.42 1.32 -5.44
N GLN A 431 -23.21 0.01 -5.52
CA GLN A 431 -23.28 -0.87 -4.34
C GLN A 431 -22.24 -0.50 -3.28
N LYS A 432 -20.98 -0.28 -3.68
CA LYS A 432 -19.91 0.08 -2.74
C LYS A 432 -20.18 1.42 -2.04
N VAL A 433 -20.59 2.44 -2.79
CA VAL A 433 -20.87 3.77 -2.23
C VAL A 433 -22.15 3.78 -1.38
N MET A 434 -23.18 2.99 -1.74
CA MET A 434 -24.42 2.88 -0.96
C MET A 434 -24.23 2.12 0.37
N ALA A 435 -23.22 1.25 0.48
CA ALA A 435 -22.91 0.52 1.71
C ALA A 435 -22.41 1.43 2.85
N VAL A 436 -21.95 2.64 2.52
CA VAL A 436 -21.49 3.62 3.51
C VAL A 436 -22.65 4.21 4.31
N ALA A 437 -22.45 4.37 5.61
CA ALA A 437 -23.45 4.92 6.51
C ALA A 437 -23.99 6.30 6.05
N GLY A 438 -25.32 6.39 5.91
CA GLY A 438 -26.03 7.59 5.50
C GLY A 438 -26.13 7.81 3.99
N ASN A 439 -25.48 7.00 3.16
CA ASN A 439 -25.53 7.15 1.70
C ASN A 439 -26.81 6.60 1.06
N THR A 440 -27.62 5.85 1.80
CA THR A 440 -28.92 5.27 1.35
C THR A 440 -29.99 6.32 1.05
N ALA A 441 -29.80 7.56 1.51
CA ALA A 441 -30.65 8.70 1.23
C ALA A 441 -29.81 9.89 0.75
N CYS A 442 -30.37 10.71 -0.13
CA CYS A 442 -29.74 11.92 -0.66
C CYS A 442 -29.28 12.85 0.47
N CYS A 443 -28.05 13.36 0.38
CA CYS A 443 -27.42 14.16 1.42
C CYS A 443 -28.25 15.39 1.84
N ASP A 444 -28.92 16.03 0.88
CA ASP A 444 -29.61 17.31 1.09
C ASP A 444 -31.11 17.21 1.35
N CYS A 445 -31.85 16.48 0.52
CA CYS A 445 -33.32 16.38 0.63
C CYS A 445 -33.81 15.09 1.29
N GLY A 446 -32.92 14.13 1.59
CA GLY A 446 -33.28 12.84 2.18
C GLY A 446 -34.03 11.87 1.24
N GLN A 447 -34.13 12.16 -0.06
CA GLN A 447 -34.75 11.24 -1.02
C GLN A 447 -34.01 9.89 -1.03
N PRO A 448 -34.71 8.75 -0.88
CA PRO A 448 -34.08 7.44 -0.85
C PRO A 448 -33.43 7.10 -2.20
N ASP A 449 -32.46 6.19 -2.15
CA ASP A 449 -31.83 5.57 -3.32
C ASP A 449 -31.15 6.56 -4.31
N PRO A 450 -30.22 7.41 -3.82
CA PRO A 450 -29.52 8.38 -4.67
C PRO A 450 -28.61 7.68 -5.69
N ARG A 451 -28.64 8.16 -6.95
CA ARG A 451 -27.90 7.60 -8.10
C ARG A 451 -26.78 8.49 -8.63
N TRP A 452 -26.54 9.63 -7.98
CA TRP A 452 -25.47 10.57 -8.31
C TRP A 452 -24.60 10.82 -7.08
N ALA A 453 -23.41 11.37 -7.31
CA ALA A 453 -22.47 11.73 -6.27
C ALA A 453 -21.73 13.02 -6.60
N SER A 454 -21.35 13.78 -5.57
CA SER A 454 -20.39 14.89 -5.70
C SER A 454 -19.02 14.41 -5.24
N ILE A 455 -18.10 14.23 -6.19
CA ILE A 455 -16.83 13.53 -5.97
C ILE A 455 -15.80 14.34 -5.15
N ASN A 456 -15.89 15.67 -5.19
CA ASN A 456 -15.05 16.54 -4.36
C ASN A 456 -15.57 16.68 -2.92
N LEU A 457 -16.86 16.43 -2.69
CA LEU A 457 -17.49 16.54 -1.37
C LEU A 457 -17.65 15.17 -0.67
N GLY A 458 -17.61 14.06 -1.41
CA GLY A 458 -17.81 12.73 -0.85
C GLY A 458 -19.27 12.43 -0.46
N ILE A 459 -20.25 12.95 -1.21
CA ILE A 459 -21.69 12.81 -0.90
C ILE A 459 -22.49 12.20 -2.04
N THR A 460 -23.64 11.60 -1.71
CA THR A 460 -24.60 11.02 -2.66
C THR A 460 -25.85 11.90 -2.79
N LEU A 461 -26.35 12.00 -4.02
CA LEU A 461 -27.37 12.97 -4.45
C LEU A 461 -28.44 12.30 -5.30
N CYS A 462 -29.70 12.74 -5.16
CA CYS A 462 -30.78 12.38 -6.07
C CYS A 462 -30.69 13.17 -7.39
N ILE A 463 -31.58 12.89 -8.35
CA ILE A 463 -31.58 13.56 -9.66
C ILE A 463 -31.79 15.08 -9.53
N GLN A 464 -32.66 15.50 -8.61
CA GLN A 464 -32.99 16.91 -8.43
C GLN A 464 -31.83 17.67 -7.76
N CYS A 465 -31.31 17.17 -6.63
CA CYS A 465 -30.19 17.78 -5.92
C CYS A 465 -28.91 17.76 -6.76
N SER A 466 -28.64 16.68 -7.50
CA SER A 466 -27.49 16.64 -8.42
C SER A 466 -27.61 17.69 -9.53
N GLY A 467 -28.81 17.95 -10.04
CA GLY A 467 -29.07 19.05 -10.98
C GLY A 467 -28.85 20.44 -10.39
N ILE A 468 -29.05 20.64 -9.09
CA ILE A 468 -28.74 21.89 -8.38
C ILE A 468 -27.23 22.02 -8.13
N HIS A 469 -26.59 20.95 -7.69
CA HIS A 469 -25.13 20.94 -7.50
C HIS A 469 -24.38 21.28 -8.79
N ARG A 470 -24.86 20.81 -9.94
CA ARG A 470 -24.33 21.21 -11.25
C ARG A 470 -24.46 22.71 -11.53
N SER A 471 -25.54 23.36 -11.10
CA SER A 471 -25.75 24.80 -11.31
C SER A 471 -24.93 25.68 -10.37
N LEU A 472 -24.33 25.14 -9.30
CA LEU A 472 -23.37 25.88 -8.47
C LEU A 472 -22.02 26.09 -9.19
N GLY A 473 -21.67 25.20 -10.10
CA GLY A 473 -20.39 25.21 -10.80
C GLY A 473 -19.35 24.26 -10.17
N VAL A 474 -18.38 23.88 -10.98
CA VAL A 474 -17.38 22.83 -10.68
C VAL A 474 -16.43 23.16 -9.52
N HIS A 475 -16.35 24.44 -9.13
CA HIS A 475 -15.57 24.91 -8.00
C HIS A 475 -16.25 24.65 -6.65
N PHE A 476 -17.58 24.44 -6.64
CA PHE A 476 -18.32 24.03 -5.45
C PHE A 476 -18.62 22.53 -5.45
N SER A 477 -19.08 21.99 -6.58
CA SER A 477 -19.48 20.58 -6.67
C SER A 477 -19.20 19.96 -8.02
N LYS A 478 -18.56 18.78 -8.00
CA LYS A 478 -18.21 17.98 -9.17
C LYS A 478 -19.10 16.74 -9.21
N VAL A 479 -20.14 16.76 -10.03
CA VAL A 479 -21.18 15.72 -10.04
C VAL A 479 -20.90 14.61 -11.06
N ARG A 480 -20.97 13.36 -10.61
CA ARG A 480 -20.89 12.11 -11.39
C ARG A 480 -22.10 11.22 -11.12
N SER A 481 -22.47 10.37 -12.09
CA SER A 481 -23.46 9.31 -11.95
C SER A 481 -22.82 8.04 -11.38
N LEU A 482 -23.47 7.42 -10.40
CA LEU A 482 -23.03 6.15 -9.83
C LEU A 482 -23.37 4.95 -10.73
N THR A 483 -24.18 5.14 -11.75
CA THR A 483 -24.65 4.07 -12.65
C THR A 483 -24.26 4.26 -14.11
N LEU A 484 -24.01 5.50 -14.55
CA LEU A 484 -23.74 5.81 -15.96
C LEU A 484 -22.27 6.14 -16.24
N ASP A 485 -21.53 6.66 -15.26
CA ASP A 485 -20.13 7.05 -15.45
C ASP A 485 -19.18 5.90 -15.07
N SER A 486 -18.01 5.85 -15.70
CA SER A 486 -16.88 5.03 -15.24
C SER A 486 -16.29 5.65 -13.97
N TRP A 487 -15.84 4.80 -13.04
CA TRP A 487 -15.26 5.22 -11.76
C TRP A 487 -13.84 4.73 -11.63
N GLU A 488 -12.91 5.66 -11.41
CA GLU A 488 -11.54 5.35 -11.06
C GLU A 488 -11.48 4.72 -9.65
N PRO A 489 -10.64 3.69 -9.43
CA PRO A 489 -10.49 3.03 -8.13
C PRO A 489 -10.20 3.98 -6.96
N GLU A 490 -9.34 4.98 -7.15
CA GLU A 490 -8.98 5.96 -6.12
C GLU A 490 -10.17 6.85 -5.73
N LEU A 491 -10.97 7.24 -6.74
CA LEU A 491 -12.17 8.05 -6.56
C LEU A 491 -13.28 7.26 -5.88
N LEU A 492 -13.42 5.99 -6.22
CA LEU A 492 -14.37 5.09 -5.57
C LEU A 492 -13.99 4.87 -4.10
N LYS A 493 -12.70 4.69 -3.81
CA LYS A 493 -12.17 4.57 -2.45
C LYS A 493 -12.41 5.85 -1.64
N LEU A 494 -12.20 7.03 -2.25
CA LEU A 494 -12.54 8.32 -1.65
C LEU A 494 -14.03 8.38 -1.25
N MET A 495 -14.94 7.97 -2.14
CA MET A 495 -16.37 7.94 -1.85
C MET A 495 -16.76 6.92 -0.76
N CYS A 496 -15.95 5.87 -0.56
CA CYS A 496 -16.16 4.87 0.47
C CYS A 496 -15.61 5.27 1.86
N GLU A 497 -14.59 6.13 1.90
CA GLU A 497 -14.00 6.62 3.16
C GLU A 497 -14.69 7.88 3.70
N LEU A 498 -15.33 8.66 2.83
CA LEU A 498 -16.28 9.72 3.21
C LEU A 498 -17.72 9.23 3.17
N GLY A 499 -18.68 10.10 3.50
CA GLY A 499 -20.10 9.79 3.33
C GLY A 499 -21.03 10.91 3.81
N ASN A 500 -22.31 10.77 3.48
CA ASN A 500 -23.34 11.75 3.81
C ASN A 500 -23.43 12.01 5.32
N GLY A 501 -23.24 10.99 6.15
CA GLY A 501 -23.23 11.13 7.61
C GLY A 501 -22.16 12.11 8.09
N VAL A 502 -20.91 11.88 7.68
CA VAL A 502 -19.76 12.73 8.03
C VAL A 502 -19.95 14.15 7.51
N ILE A 503 -20.35 14.30 6.24
CA ILE A 503 -20.50 15.62 5.62
C ILE A 503 -21.67 16.39 6.25
N ASN A 504 -22.78 15.75 6.60
CA ASN A 504 -23.87 16.42 7.32
C ASN A 504 -23.46 16.81 8.75
N GLN A 505 -22.64 16.03 9.44
CA GLN A 505 -22.10 16.43 10.75
C GLN A 505 -21.25 17.70 10.67
N ILE A 506 -20.57 17.94 9.54
CA ILE A 506 -19.74 19.13 9.31
C ILE A 506 -20.60 20.31 8.81
N TYR A 507 -21.31 20.11 7.71
CA TYR A 507 -22.03 21.16 6.97
C TYR A 507 -23.45 21.44 7.49
N GLU A 508 -24.00 20.62 8.38
CA GLU A 508 -25.29 20.85 9.05
C GLU A 508 -25.15 20.93 10.59
N ALA A 509 -23.94 21.11 11.11
CA ALA A 509 -23.61 21.09 12.54
C ALA A 509 -24.52 21.98 13.40
N ARG A 510 -24.85 23.18 12.92
CA ARG A 510 -25.69 24.18 13.60
C ARG A 510 -27.10 24.31 13.02
N ARG A 511 -27.53 23.39 12.14
CA ARG A 511 -28.84 23.45 11.48
C ARG A 511 -29.99 23.50 12.50
N GLY A 512 -29.92 22.65 13.54
CA GLY A 512 -30.91 22.59 14.61
C GLY A 512 -30.96 23.86 15.46
N GLU A 513 -29.79 24.41 15.81
CA GLU A 513 -29.67 25.67 16.57
C GLU A 513 -30.30 26.85 15.83
N LEU A 514 -30.14 26.89 14.50
CA LEU A 514 -30.65 27.95 13.64
C LEU A 514 -32.11 27.75 13.23
N GLY A 515 -32.76 26.66 13.68
CA GLY A 515 -34.15 26.32 13.32
C GLY A 515 -34.35 26.09 11.82
N ALA A 516 -33.29 25.77 11.08
CA ALA A 516 -33.37 25.62 9.62
C ALA A 516 -34.03 24.29 9.23
N ARG A 517 -35.19 24.37 8.56
CA ARG A 517 -35.89 23.20 8.01
C ARG A 517 -35.05 22.58 6.90
N LYS A 518 -34.80 21.27 6.99
CA LYS A 518 -34.18 20.49 5.91
C LYS A 518 -35.24 20.18 4.83
N PRO A 519 -34.93 20.34 3.54
CA PRO A 519 -35.85 20.00 2.46
C PRO A 519 -36.22 18.51 2.49
N HIS A 520 -37.42 18.20 2.01
CA HIS A 520 -37.97 16.85 1.87
C HIS A 520 -38.18 16.50 0.39
N PRO A 521 -38.30 15.21 0.05
CA PRO A 521 -38.59 14.79 -1.33
C PRO A 521 -39.94 15.36 -1.78
N GLY A 522 -39.92 16.15 -2.85
CA GLY A 522 -41.13 16.81 -3.39
C GLY A 522 -41.25 18.31 -3.07
N ASP A 523 -40.40 18.86 -2.21
CA ASP A 523 -40.34 20.32 -2.01
C ASP A 523 -39.95 21.04 -3.32
N PRO A 524 -40.42 22.28 -3.55
CA PRO A 524 -40.13 23.04 -4.76
C PRO A 524 -38.62 23.20 -4.99
N ARG A 525 -38.17 23.04 -6.25
CA ARG A 525 -36.74 23.08 -6.60
C ARG A 525 -36.02 24.33 -6.08
N HIS A 526 -36.66 25.49 -6.11
CA HIS A 526 -36.04 26.75 -5.67
C HIS A 526 -35.79 26.78 -4.14
N GLU A 527 -36.63 26.13 -3.33
CA GLU A 527 -36.41 26.01 -1.88
C GLU A 527 -35.25 25.05 -1.58
N VAL A 528 -35.19 23.91 -2.28
CA VAL A 528 -34.08 22.96 -2.19
C VAL A 528 -32.77 23.63 -2.60
N GLU A 529 -32.80 24.43 -3.67
CA GLU A 529 -31.63 25.17 -4.14
C GLU A 529 -31.15 26.23 -3.14
N ALA A 530 -32.07 26.98 -2.53
CA ALA A 530 -31.73 27.94 -1.48
C ALA A 530 -31.05 27.26 -0.28
N TYR A 531 -31.55 26.08 0.14
CA TYR A 531 -30.94 25.31 1.21
C TYR A 531 -29.54 24.80 0.85
N ILE A 532 -29.36 24.24 -0.36
CA ILE A 532 -28.06 23.74 -0.83
C ILE A 532 -27.03 24.88 -0.93
N LYS A 533 -27.42 26.06 -1.42
CA LYS A 533 -26.57 27.26 -1.42
C LYS A 533 -26.19 27.68 0.00
N ALA A 534 -27.17 27.74 0.91
CA ALA A 534 -26.91 28.06 2.31
C ALA A 534 -25.95 27.05 2.97
N LYS A 535 -26.06 25.77 2.61
CA LYS A 535 -25.23 24.68 3.14
C LYS A 535 -23.79 24.74 2.64
N TYR A 536 -23.56 24.78 1.32
CA TYR A 536 -22.21 24.61 0.76
C TYR A 536 -21.54 25.91 0.30
N VAL A 537 -22.31 26.87 -0.22
CA VAL A 537 -21.78 28.15 -0.72
C VAL A 537 -21.62 29.12 0.45
N ASP A 538 -22.69 29.37 1.19
CA ASP A 538 -22.68 30.32 2.30
C ASP A 538 -22.13 29.69 3.60
N ARG A 539 -22.06 28.35 3.64
CA ARG A 539 -21.59 27.56 4.79
C ARG A 539 -22.29 27.92 6.09
N ARG A 540 -23.57 28.29 5.97
CA ARG A 540 -24.37 28.94 7.01
C ARG A 540 -24.55 28.09 8.26
N PHE A 541 -24.57 26.76 8.11
CA PHE A 541 -24.79 25.83 9.21
C PHE A 541 -23.50 25.22 9.77
N VAL A 542 -22.33 25.57 9.23
CA VAL A 542 -21.04 25.10 9.73
C VAL A 542 -20.75 25.75 11.10
N ARG A 543 -20.28 24.96 12.06
CA ARG A 543 -19.82 25.48 13.35
C ARG A 543 -18.44 26.11 13.17
N ARG A 544 -18.28 27.39 13.53
CA ARG A 544 -16.95 28.02 13.54
C ARG A 544 -16.14 27.51 14.73
N PRO A 545 -14.89 27.04 14.53
CA PRO A 545 -14.04 26.61 15.63
C PRO A 545 -13.59 27.83 16.45
N SER A 546 -13.38 27.63 17.76
CA SER A 546 -12.63 28.60 18.56
C SER A 546 -11.13 28.44 18.31
N ASP A 547 -10.33 29.46 18.63
CA ASP A 547 -8.86 29.41 18.48
C ASP A 547 -8.25 28.26 19.32
N ASP A 548 -8.81 28.01 20.51
CA ASP A 548 -8.40 26.89 21.38
C ASP A 548 -8.74 25.53 20.76
N ASP A 549 -9.94 25.38 20.18
CA ASP A 549 -10.33 24.13 19.49
C ASP A 549 -9.40 23.87 18.29
N LEU A 550 -9.10 24.91 17.51
CA LEU A 550 -8.21 24.83 16.36
C LEU A 550 -6.79 24.45 16.77
N LYS A 551 -6.27 25.08 17.84
CA LYS A 551 -4.97 24.77 18.43
C LYS A 551 -4.88 23.32 18.88
N LEU A 552 -5.85 22.85 19.66
CA LEU A 552 -5.89 21.46 20.15
C LEU A 552 -5.94 20.47 18.98
N LYS A 553 -6.72 20.77 17.94
CA LYS A 553 -6.86 19.91 16.76
C LYS A 553 -5.54 19.81 15.99
N VAL A 554 -4.89 20.95 15.70
CA VAL A 554 -3.60 20.98 14.98
C VAL A 554 -2.52 20.23 15.75
N VAL A 555 -2.42 20.44 17.07
CA VAL A 555 -1.43 19.74 17.92
C VAL A 555 -1.70 18.23 17.98
N SER A 556 -2.97 17.81 17.95
CA SER A 556 -3.34 16.40 17.88
C SER A 556 -2.89 15.77 16.55
N LEU A 557 -3.16 16.44 15.44
CA LEU A 557 -2.83 15.95 14.10
C LEU A 557 -1.30 15.89 13.88
N SER A 558 -0.54 16.89 14.34
CA SER A 558 0.92 16.89 14.20
C SER A 558 1.61 15.80 15.03
N LYS A 559 1.05 15.39 16.17
CA LYS A 559 1.59 14.26 16.95
C LYS A 559 1.36 12.91 16.27
N GLN A 560 0.34 12.80 15.42
CA GLN A 560 0.03 11.56 14.70
C GLN A 560 1.07 11.28 13.61
N GLU A 561 1.64 12.32 12.99
CA GLU A 561 2.80 12.23 12.09
C GLU A 561 4.01 11.57 12.77
N LYS A 562 4.40 12.03 13.98
CA LYS A 562 5.55 11.46 14.70
C LYS A 562 5.45 9.95 14.91
N ARG A 563 4.24 9.41 15.08
CA ARG A 563 4.01 7.96 15.20
C ARG A 563 4.21 7.23 13.87
N LEU A 564 3.76 7.83 12.77
CA LEU A 564 3.90 7.29 11.41
C LEU A 564 5.36 7.35 10.94
N SER A 565 6.09 8.42 11.25
CA SER A 565 7.51 8.58 10.91
C SER A 565 8.40 7.60 11.68
N THR A 566 8.07 7.22 12.93
CA THR A 566 8.79 6.17 13.67
C THR A 566 8.59 4.76 13.11
N SER A 567 7.47 4.48 12.43
CA SER A 567 7.26 3.17 11.78
C SER A 567 7.99 3.03 10.43
N SER A 568 8.36 4.14 9.78
CA SER A 568 9.02 4.13 8.47
C SER A 568 10.56 4.23 8.52
N SER A 569 11.16 4.38 9.71
CA SER A 569 12.59 4.69 9.88
C SER A 569 13.53 3.47 10.05
N GLU A 570 13.14 2.25 9.65
CA GLU A 570 13.99 1.04 9.75
C GLU A 570 14.72 0.62 8.46
N LEU A 571 14.72 1.44 7.39
CA LEU A 571 15.47 1.13 6.16
C LEU A 571 16.45 2.25 5.81
N LEU A 572 17.72 2.08 6.21
CA LEU A 572 18.85 2.90 5.77
C LEU A 572 19.54 2.24 4.55
N PRO A 573 19.99 3.00 3.53
CA PRO A 573 20.77 2.46 2.42
C PRO A 573 22.23 2.17 2.82
N PRO A 574 22.90 1.17 2.19
CA PRO A 574 24.25 0.78 2.54
C PRO A 574 25.32 1.79 2.06
N ARG A 575 26.38 1.90 2.85
CA ARG A 575 27.55 2.76 2.62
C ARG A 575 28.44 2.18 1.51
N ALA A 576 28.98 3.02 0.63
CA ALA A 576 29.91 2.60 -0.43
C ALA A 576 31.20 1.95 0.14
N PRO A 577 31.74 0.90 -0.49
CA PRO A 577 32.95 0.22 -0.01
C PRO A 577 34.22 1.02 -0.34
N PRO A 578 35.31 0.86 0.45
CA PRO A 578 36.58 1.56 0.23
C PRO A 578 37.34 0.99 -0.98
N PRO A 579 38.24 1.76 -1.61
CA PRO A 579 39.02 1.27 -2.73
C PRO A 579 40.16 0.37 -2.22
N THR A 580 40.32 -0.80 -2.81
CA THR A 580 41.48 -1.70 -2.57
C THR A 580 42.15 -2.12 -3.89
N PRO A 581 43.45 -2.49 -3.85
CA PRO A 581 44.44 -2.16 -4.88
C PRO A 581 44.65 -3.21 -5.97
N LYS A 582 45.30 -2.80 -7.06
CA LYS A 582 45.71 -3.60 -8.22
C LYS A 582 46.85 -4.60 -7.90
N LEU A 583 46.75 -5.83 -8.44
CA LEU A 583 47.79 -6.70 -9.10
C LEU A 583 47.33 -8.18 -9.08
N ARG A 584 46.94 -8.79 -10.21
CA ARG A 584 47.69 -9.60 -11.24
C ARG A 584 47.72 -11.14 -10.97
N PRO A 585 47.93 -12.00 -12.00
CA PRO A 585 47.08 -13.18 -12.24
C PRO A 585 47.81 -14.54 -12.26
N GLY A 586 47.02 -15.62 -12.27
CA GLY A 586 47.42 -17.03 -12.48
C GLY A 586 46.64 -17.92 -11.52
N SER A 587 46.15 -19.12 -11.83
CA SER A 587 46.29 -20.05 -12.97
C SER A 587 45.18 -21.10 -12.77
N GLY A 588 44.69 -21.72 -13.85
CA GLY A 588 43.47 -22.53 -13.86
C GLY A 588 43.56 -23.94 -13.28
N ALA A 589 42.37 -24.55 -13.11
CA ALA A 589 42.10 -25.95 -13.41
C ALA A 589 40.57 -26.20 -13.34
N SER A 590 40.13 -27.00 -14.30
CA SER A 590 38.79 -27.48 -14.66
C SER A 590 38.19 -28.52 -13.71
N ALA A 591 36.84 -28.58 -13.61
CA ALA A 591 36.03 -29.78 -13.92
C ALA A 591 34.51 -29.52 -13.79
N ALA A 592 33.77 -30.24 -14.64
CA ALA A 592 32.36 -30.14 -14.99
C ALA A 592 31.33 -30.59 -13.92
N GLY A 593 30.09 -30.11 -14.11
CA GLY A 593 28.87 -30.65 -13.51
C GLY A 593 27.65 -29.85 -13.96
N ASN A 594 26.98 -30.30 -15.01
CA ASN A 594 25.69 -29.78 -15.48
C ASN A 594 24.57 -30.18 -14.50
N GLU A 595 23.76 -29.22 -14.06
CA GLU A 595 22.35 -29.46 -13.71
C GLU A 595 21.55 -28.17 -13.93
N GLU A 596 20.74 -28.17 -15.00
CA GLU A 596 19.75 -27.14 -15.29
C GLU A 596 18.58 -27.26 -14.31
N VAL A 597 18.30 -26.18 -13.56
CA VAL A 597 17.01 -26.01 -12.87
C VAL A 597 16.28 -24.82 -13.47
N ARG A 598 15.18 -25.16 -14.14
CA ARG A 598 14.18 -24.35 -14.82
C ARG A 598 13.48 -23.41 -13.81
N ARG A 599 13.56 -22.09 -14.00
CA ARG A 599 12.71 -21.10 -13.33
C ARG A 599 11.45 -20.87 -14.16
N GLU A 600 10.28 -21.09 -13.57
CA GLU A 600 9.00 -20.63 -14.10
C GLU A 600 8.87 -19.12 -13.82
N SER A 601 8.94 -18.32 -14.89
CA SER A 601 8.49 -16.93 -14.93
C SER A 601 7.30 -16.88 -15.86
N LEU A 602 6.17 -16.40 -15.34
CA LEU A 602 4.98 -16.10 -16.14
C LEU A 602 5.31 -14.83 -16.95
N PHE A 603 5.20 -14.93 -18.27
CA PHE A 603 5.54 -13.98 -19.35
C PHE A 603 6.94 -14.19 -19.98
N GLY A 604 6.91 -14.65 -21.24
CA GLY A 604 8.06 -15.07 -22.04
C GLY A 604 8.90 -13.90 -22.58
N ALA A 605 10.21 -14.13 -22.63
CA ALA A 605 11.24 -13.14 -22.95
C ALA A 605 11.50 -12.92 -24.45
N ASP A 606 10.54 -13.20 -25.34
CA ASP A 606 10.78 -13.12 -26.80
C ASP A 606 10.07 -11.97 -27.53
N GLU A 607 9.37 -11.06 -26.83
CA GLU A 607 8.80 -9.85 -27.47
C GLU A 607 9.47 -8.53 -27.04
N LEU A 608 10.35 -8.55 -26.03
CA LEU A 608 11.06 -7.33 -25.58
C LEU A 608 12.37 -7.07 -26.35
N ASP A 609 13.07 -8.09 -26.84
CA ASP A 609 14.34 -7.92 -27.58
C ASP A 609 14.14 -7.33 -29.00
N SER A 610 12.93 -7.43 -29.55
CA SER A 610 12.61 -6.83 -30.85
C SER A 610 12.38 -5.32 -30.77
N LEU A 611 12.03 -4.79 -29.59
CA LEU A 611 11.78 -3.36 -29.37
C LEU A 611 13.06 -2.56 -29.07
N PHE A 612 14.10 -3.21 -28.53
CA PHE A 612 15.34 -2.54 -28.11
C PHE A 612 16.49 -2.60 -29.13
N SER A 613 16.33 -3.31 -30.25
CA SER A 613 17.35 -3.38 -31.31
C SER A 613 17.46 -2.11 -32.18
N TYR A 614 16.55 -1.14 -32.03
CA TYR A 614 16.55 0.09 -32.81
C TYR A 614 17.32 1.27 -32.19
N PHE A 615 17.76 1.16 -30.92
CA PHE A 615 18.31 2.32 -30.19
C PHE A 615 19.84 2.39 -30.10
N ASP A 616 20.57 1.39 -30.60
CA ASP A 616 22.03 1.31 -30.41
C ASP A 616 22.87 1.81 -31.61
N THR A 617 22.30 2.66 -32.49
CA THR A 617 23.04 3.28 -33.60
C THR A 617 22.89 4.79 -33.66
N SER A 618 23.42 5.53 -32.68
CA SER A 618 23.76 6.95 -32.91
C SER A 618 24.81 7.56 -31.98
N SER A 619 25.89 6.86 -31.58
CA SER A 619 27.05 7.59 -31.01
C SER A 619 28.37 6.81 -30.97
N LYS A 620 29.08 6.73 -32.12
CA LYS A 620 30.49 7.16 -32.31
C LYS A 620 31.19 6.51 -33.51
N ARG A 621 31.74 7.42 -34.33
CA ARG A 621 33.01 7.35 -35.08
C ARG A 621 33.07 6.53 -36.38
N ARG A 622 33.11 7.26 -37.50
CA ARG A 622 33.91 6.90 -38.67
C ARG A 622 35.16 7.78 -38.73
N SER A 623 36.32 7.16 -38.66
CA SER A 623 37.63 7.69 -39.09
C SER A 623 38.41 6.53 -39.69
N THR A 624 38.96 6.75 -40.89
CA THR A 624 40.04 6.04 -41.62
C THR A 624 39.77 4.59 -42.07
N GLY A 625 40.01 4.18 -43.32
CA GLY A 625 40.53 4.84 -44.52
C GLY A 625 40.90 3.82 -45.62
N ALA A 626 41.19 4.37 -46.82
CA ALA A 626 41.75 3.78 -48.06
C ALA A 626 40.85 2.82 -48.87
N ALA A 627 40.72 2.89 -50.21
CA ALA A 627 41.43 3.55 -51.33
C ALA A 627 40.41 3.66 -52.51
N LEU A 628 40.52 4.39 -53.62
CA LEU A 628 41.64 4.84 -54.47
C LEU A 628 41.06 5.81 -55.55
N ALA A 629 41.88 6.78 -55.99
CA ALA A 629 41.82 7.57 -57.25
C ALA A 629 40.63 8.54 -57.47
N GLY A 630 40.81 9.80 -57.88
CA GLY A 630 41.98 10.60 -58.25
C GLY A 630 41.52 11.93 -58.88
N GLN A 631 42.39 12.95 -58.83
CA GLN A 631 42.35 14.24 -59.57
C GLN A 631 41.22 15.22 -59.16
N LYS A 632 41.34 16.55 -59.12
CA LYS A 632 42.35 17.54 -59.52
C LYS A 632 41.97 18.90 -58.88
N GLU A 633 42.98 19.63 -58.38
CA GLU A 633 43.18 21.10 -58.41
C GLU A 633 42.19 22.13 -57.81
N LYS A 634 42.80 23.00 -56.97
CA LYS A 634 42.69 24.48 -56.83
C LYS A 634 41.39 25.08 -56.26
N SER A 635 41.36 26.25 -55.62
CA SER A 635 42.26 27.13 -54.82
C SER A 635 41.43 28.42 -54.61
N GLU A 636 41.69 29.16 -53.52
CA GLU A 636 41.40 30.62 -53.36
C GLU A 636 39.91 31.03 -53.28
N ASP A 637 39.48 32.13 -52.66
CA ASP A 637 40.00 33.14 -51.73
C ASP A 637 38.83 34.14 -51.52
N SER A 638 38.75 34.81 -50.36
CA SER A 638 38.05 36.11 -50.13
C SER A 638 36.52 36.17 -50.36
N GLY A 639 35.70 37.03 -49.74
CA GLY A 639 35.85 38.18 -48.86
C GLY A 639 34.58 39.07 -48.99
N ILE A 640 34.32 39.88 -47.95
CA ILE A 640 33.68 41.22 -47.98
C ILE A 640 32.13 41.37 -47.91
N GLN A 641 31.70 41.89 -46.75
CA GLN A 641 30.85 43.06 -46.40
C GLN A 641 29.61 43.55 -47.19
N ASN A 642 28.68 44.11 -46.37
CA ASN A 642 27.69 45.21 -46.52
C ASN A 642 26.21 44.76 -46.53
N SER A 643 25.39 45.12 -45.52
CA SER A 643 24.81 46.42 -45.10
C SER A 643 23.58 46.88 -45.91
N ALA A 644 22.64 47.49 -45.16
CA ALA A 644 21.40 48.21 -45.54
C ALA A 644 20.17 47.32 -45.83
N ASP A 645 18.92 47.66 -45.53
CA ASP A 645 18.21 48.77 -44.83
C ASP A 645 16.69 48.40 -44.94
N GLY A 646 15.80 48.95 -44.11
CA GLY A 646 14.35 48.89 -44.39
C GLY A 646 13.39 48.75 -43.20
N SER A 647 13.12 49.87 -42.53
CA SER A 647 12.10 50.09 -41.48
C SER A 647 10.64 50.24 -42.00
N ARG A 648 9.64 49.95 -41.14
CA ARG A 648 8.33 50.65 -40.89
C ARG A 648 7.41 49.78 -40.00
N GLU A 649 7.19 50.08 -38.72
CA GLU A 649 6.18 50.99 -38.07
C GLU A 649 4.71 50.52 -38.23
N MET A 650 3.86 50.38 -37.21
CA MET A 650 3.39 51.25 -36.09
C MET A 650 2.97 50.38 -34.86
N LEU A 651 3.11 50.69 -33.55
CA LEU A 651 2.86 51.85 -32.65
C LEU A 651 1.39 52.18 -32.26
N ALA A 652 1.11 52.06 -30.95
CA ALA A 652 0.37 52.96 -30.01
C ALA A 652 0.01 52.12 -28.75
N ASN A 653 0.43 52.32 -27.50
CA ASN A 653 0.78 53.44 -26.61
C ASN A 653 -0.41 54.20 -25.99
N THR A 654 -0.53 54.12 -24.66
CA THR A 654 -1.05 55.13 -23.69
C THR A 654 -0.54 54.74 -22.30
N ALA A 655 0.46 55.45 -21.75
CA ALA A 655 0.38 56.62 -20.84
C ALA A 655 0.01 56.22 -19.38
N SER A 656 0.91 56.25 -18.39
CA SER A 656 1.63 57.37 -17.73
C SER A 656 1.01 57.69 -16.36
N SER A 657 1.82 57.66 -15.30
CA SER A 657 1.79 58.60 -14.15
C SER A 657 2.97 58.31 -13.22
N ASN A 658 3.93 59.23 -13.19
CA ASN A 658 5.01 59.33 -12.19
C ASN A 658 4.45 59.73 -10.82
N CYS A 659 5.18 59.42 -9.74
CA CYS A 659 5.76 60.44 -8.87
C CYS A 659 6.80 59.83 -7.92
N LEU A 660 7.99 60.45 -7.95
CA LEU A 660 9.11 60.28 -7.03
C LEU A 660 8.80 60.97 -5.69
N ASN A 661 9.45 60.52 -4.62
CA ASN A 661 10.18 61.43 -3.72
C ASN A 661 11.19 60.67 -2.86
N ASP A 662 12.41 61.20 -2.88
CA ASP A 662 13.58 60.86 -2.08
C ASP A 662 13.37 61.08 -0.58
N THR A 663 14.13 60.36 0.25
CA THR A 663 15.03 60.99 1.25
C THR A 663 15.96 59.97 1.91
N GLU A 664 17.22 60.40 2.05
CA GLU A 664 18.42 59.71 2.50
C GLU A 664 18.48 59.46 4.03
N ALA A 665 19.24 58.42 4.43
CA ALA A 665 20.16 58.39 5.59
C ALA A 665 20.88 57.00 5.59
N VAL A 666 22.09 56.88 5.02
CA VAL A 666 23.43 57.03 5.64
C VAL A 666 23.85 55.84 6.52
N GLU A 667 24.83 55.09 5.98
CA GLU A 667 26.02 54.42 6.58
C GLU A 667 25.81 53.39 7.72
N THR A 668 26.42 52.19 7.74
CA THR A 668 27.81 51.83 7.44
C THR A 668 27.96 50.29 7.36
N GLU A 669 28.80 49.82 6.43
CA GLU A 669 29.42 48.48 6.37
C GLU A 669 30.48 48.30 7.49
N PRO A 670 30.94 47.06 7.80
CA PRO A 670 32.19 46.62 7.16
C PRO A 670 32.27 45.12 6.77
N GLU A 671 32.73 44.92 5.54
CA GLU A 671 33.76 44.01 5.02
C GLU A 671 34.09 42.66 5.70
N ALA A 672 33.95 41.62 4.86
CA ALA A 672 34.91 40.58 4.49
C ALA A 672 35.42 39.55 5.52
N GLU A 673 35.14 38.27 5.26
CA GLU A 673 36.14 37.22 4.98
C GLU A 673 35.44 35.91 4.57
N ALA A 674 35.79 35.36 3.40
CA ALA A 674 35.56 33.94 3.07
C ALA A 674 36.73 33.13 3.67
N PRO A 675 36.54 31.89 4.17
CA PRO A 675 36.63 30.75 3.24
C PRO A 675 35.90 29.44 3.67
N VAL A 676 35.96 28.48 2.74
CA VAL A 676 35.87 27.01 2.89
C VAL A 676 34.50 26.34 2.72
N CYS A 677 34.36 25.70 1.56
CA CYS A 677 33.37 24.66 1.28
C CYS A 677 33.56 23.48 2.23
N VAL A 678 32.55 23.20 3.04
CA VAL A 678 32.41 21.95 3.80
C VAL A 678 31.16 21.24 3.33
N ALA A 679 31.32 20.00 2.89
CA ALA A 679 30.25 19.10 2.51
C ALA A 679 29.27 18.90 3.69
N SER A 680 27.99 19.23 3.46
CA SER A 680 26.92 19.01 4.44
C SER A 680 26.19 17.69 4.19
N PRO A 681 25.96 16.87 5.23
CA PRO A 681 25.16 15.65 5.13
C PRO A 681 23.68 15.99 5.24
N CYS A 682 22.92 15.75 4.17
CA CYS A 682 21.46 15.86 4.19
C CYS A 682 20.84 14.72 5.02
N LYS A 683 20.47 15.03 6.27
CA LYS A 683 19.42 14.36 7.03
C LYS A 683 18.61 15.44 7.73
N GLU A 684 17.59 15.96 7.05
CA GLU A 684 16.60 16.83 7.66
C GLU A 684 15.69 15.99 8.55
N GLN A 685 16.04 15.94 9.83
CA GLN A 685 15.13 15.52 10.89
C GLN A 685 14.37 16.78 11.32
N VAL A 686 13.11 16.92 10.90
CA VAL A 686 12.27 18.08 11.24
C VAL A 686 12.02 18.09 12.75
N VAL A 687 12.69 18.99 13.46
CA VAL A 687 12.42 19.25 14.87
C VAL A 687 11.17 20.12 14.94
N PHE A 688 10.06 19.53 15.38
CA PHE A 688 8.80 20.25 15.61
C PHE A 688 9.01 21.43 16.57
N SER A 689 8.88 22.64 16.04
CA SER A 689 8.75 23.89 16.78
C SER A 689 7.26 24.18 16.96
N GLU A 690 6.79 24.62 18.12
CA GLU A 690 5.37 25.03 18.25
C GLU A 690 5.09 26.18 17.25
N PRO A 691 4.08 26.04 16.36
CA PRO A 691 3.75 27.06 15.38
C PRO A 691 3.35 28.37 16.06
N LYS A 692 3.74 29.52 15.48
CA LYS A 692 3.43 30.84 16.05
C LYS A 692 1.95 31.19 15.91
N GLU A 693 1.26 30.66 14.89
CA GLU A 693 -0.16 30.89 14.62
C GLU A 693 -0.88 29.60 14.18
N TYR A 694 -2.12 29.41 14.66
CA TYR A 694 -2.96 28.27 14.30
C TYR A 694 -4.01 28.72 13.28
N SER A 695 -4.02 28.10 12.09
CA SER A 695 -4.95 28.42 11.01
C SER A 695 -5.68 27.18 10.49
N THR A 696 -6.81 27.38 9.81
CA THR A 696 -7.54 26.30 9.13
C THR A 696 -6.71 25.69 7.99
N GLY A 697 -5.83 26.49 7.36
CA GLY A 697 -4.81 26.01 6.42
C GLY A 697 -3.82 25.04 7.07
N LEU A 698 -3.35 25.37 8.28
CA LEU A 698 -2.47 24.49 9.07
C LEU A 698 -3.19 23.23 9.55
N GLN A 699 -4.49 23.30 9.86
CA GLN A 699 -5.31 22.11 10.11
C GLN A 699 -5.37 21.20 8.87
N LEU A 700 -5.64 21.76 7.69
CA LEU A 700 -5.68 21.01 6.44
C LEU A 700 -4.32 20.37 6.13
N TYR A 701 -3.23 21.11 6.36
CA TYR A 701 -1.85 20.67 6.19
C TYR A 701 -1.55 19.38 6.98
N TRP A 702 -1.78 19.41 8.30
CA TRP A 702 -1.52 18.25 9.16
C TRP A 702 -2.55 17.12 8.97
N ALA A 703 -3.82 17.44 8.70
CA ALA A 703 -4.84 16.43 8.40
C ALA A 703 -4.49 15.64 7.12
N SER A 704 -3.89 16.31 6.13
CA SER A 704 -3.42 15.69 4.88
C SER A 704 -2.32 14.66 5.14
N CYS A 705 -1.34 15.01 5.98
CA CYS A 705 -0.28 14.11 6.41
C CYS A 705 -0.81 12.93 7.25
N ALA A 706 -1.72 13.22 8.19
CA ALA A 706 -2.34 12.22 9.07
C ALA A 706 -3.36 11.31 8.37
N ARG A 707 -3.62 11.53 7.07
CA ARG A 707 -4.55 10.75 6.24
C ARG A 707 -6.03 10.85 6.68
N SER A 708 -6.44 11.95 7.30
CA SER A 708 -7.79 12.11 7.88
C SER A 708 -8.73 12.90 6.97
N LEU A 709 -9.47 12.21 6.10
CA LEU A 709 -10.46 12.84 5.20
C LEU A 709 -11.54 13.65 5.92
N PRO A 710 -12.13 13.20 7.05
CA PRO A 710 -13.10 14.02 7.79
C PRO A 710 -12.52 15.33 8.29
N ASP A 711 -11.29 15.33 8.79
CA ASP A 711 -10.62 16.53 9.29
C ASP A 711 -10.21 17.47 8.15
N MET A 712 -9.83 16.92 6.98
CA MET A 712 -9.60 17.70 5.77
C MET A 712 -10.90 18.35 5.27
N ALA A 713 -12.01 17.61 5.20
CA ALA A 713 -13.31 18.13 4.81
C ALA A 713 -13.82 19.21 5.78
N GLN A 714 -13.56 19.03 7.09
CA GLN A 714 -13.87 20.02 8.11
C GLN A 714 -13.04 21.29 7.94
N ALA A 715 -11.73 21.17 7.72
CA ALA A 715 -10.86 22.33 7.47
C ALA A 715 -11.32 23.13 6.25
N LEU A 716 -11.68 22.44 5.15
CA LEU A 716 -12.24 23.09 3.96
C LEU A 716 -13.57 23.78 4.26
N ALA A 717 -14.46 23.17 5.04
CA ALA A 717 -15.71 23.80 5.49
C ALA A 717 -15.46 25.07 6.32
N HIS A 718 -14.41 25.08 7.14
CA HIS A 718 -13.97 26.26 7.90
C HIS A 718 -13.27 27.33 7.07
N GLY A 719 -13.03 27.09 5.77
CA GLY A 719 -12.42 28.09 4.87
C GLY A 719 -10.92 27.91 4.64
N ALA A 720 -10.36 26.74 4.95
CA ALA A 720 -8.98 26.45 4.58
C ALA A 720 -8.78 26.56 3.06
N GLU A 721 -7.72 27.26 2.64
CA GLU A 721 -7.32 27.30 1.25
C GLU A 721 -6.66 25.98 0.85
N VAL A 722 -7.11 25.38 -0.24
CA VAL A 722 -6.63 24.06 -0.69
C VAL A 722 -5.14 24.10 -1.06
N ASN A 723 -4.69 25.24 -1.59
CA ASN A 723 -3.30 25.52 -1.97
C ASN A 723 -2.55 26.36 -0.92
N TRP A 724 -3.00 26.32 0.35
CA TRP A 724 -2.31 27.02 1.43
C TRP A 724 -0.84 26.59 1.51
N ILE A 725 0.05 27.52 1.85
CA ILE A 725 1.49 27.26 1.94
C ILE A 725 1.95 27.41 3.39
N ASN A 726 2.70 26.43 3.89
CA ASN A 726 3.33 26.54 5.19
C ASN A 726 4.66 27.29 5.10
N ALA A 727 4.66 28.58 5.41
CA ALA A 727 5.88 29.38 5.37
C ALA A 727 6.95 28.94 6.38
N GLU A 728 6.57 28.22 7.44
CA GLU A 728 7.49 27.70 8.47
C GLU A 728 8.07 26.32 8.11
N ASP A 729 7.53 25.64 7.09
CA ASP A 729 7.95 24.30 6.64
C ASP A 729 8.10 24.30 5.10
N ASP A 730 9.18 24.94 4.64
CA ASP A 730 9.63 24.90 3.23
C ASP A 730 8.59 25.35 2.19
N LYS A 731 7.58 26.14 2.57
CA LYS A 731 6.43 26.49 1.72
C LYS A 731 5.69 25.27 1.16
N ARG A 732 5.73 24.14 1.86
CA ARG A 732 4.99 22.93 1.45
C ARG A 732 3.49 23.18 1.47
N THR A 733 2.79 22.51 0.57
CA THR A 733 1.32 22.55 0.47
C THR A 733 0.69 21.34 1.14
N PRO A 734 -0.62 21.38 1.48
CA PRO A 734 -1.36 20.19 1.91
C PRO A 734 -1.23 19.00 0.95
N LEU A 735 -1.12 19.24 -0.37
CA LEU A 735 -0.92 18.16 -1.35
C LEU A 735 0.46 17.51 -1.18
N ILE A 736 1.52 18.28 -0.96
CA ILE A 736 2.86 17.72 -0.65
C ILE A 736 2.82 16.94 0.67
N MET A 737 2.08 17.42 1.67
CA MET A 737 1.92 16.68 2.93
C MET A 737 1.10 15.41 2.78
N ALA A 738 0.12 15.36 1.89
CA ALA A 738 -0.60 14.12 1.56
C ALA A 738 0.35 13.08 0.91
N VAL A 739 1.34 13.54 0.13
CA VAL A 739 2.40 12.69 -0.42
C VAL A 739 3.28 12.11 0.68
N GLN A 740 3.74 12.95 1.62
CA GLN A 740 4.49 12.49 2.80
C GLN A 740 3.68 11.54 3.67
N GLY A 741 2.38 11.82 3.79
CA GLY A 741 1.43 10.93 4.39
C GLY A 741 1.33 9.60 3.65
N GLY A 742 1.66 9.48 2.37
CA GLY A 742 1.60 8.21 1.63
C GLY A 742 0.18 7.71 1.34
N SER A 743 -0.84 8.58 1.42
CA SER A 743 -2.23 8.22 1.10
C SER A 743 -2.62 8.72 -0.30
N LEU A 744 -2.96 7.78 -1.17
CA LEU A 744 -3.46 8.06 -2.52
C LEU A 744 -4.81 8.79 -2.49
N VAL A 745 -5.66 8.42 -1.52
CA VAL A 745 -7.02 8.94 -1.37
C VAL A 745 -7.03 10.39 -0.88
N THR A 746 -6.12 10.77 0.01
CA THR A 746 -6.01 12.18 0.44
C THR A 746 -5.44 13.08 -0.66
N CYS A 747 -4.51 12.56 -1.47
CA CYS A 747 -4.06 13.26 -2.68
C CYS A 747 -5.23 13.49 -3.65
N GLU A 748 -6.01 12.44 -3.92
CA GLU A 748 -7.20 12.49 -4.78
C GLU A 748 -8.25 13.49 -4.25
N PHE A 749 -8.54 13.50 -2.95
CA PHE A 749 -9.46 14.46 -2.34
C PHE A 749 -9.04 15.92 -2.56
N LEU A 750 -7.76 16.24 -2.34
CA LEU A 750 -7.22 17.59 -2.55
C LEU A 750 -7.29 18.00 -4.02
N LEU A 751 -6.92 17.10 -4.93
CA LEU A 751 -7.01 17.33 -6.38
C LEU A 751 -8.46 17.56 -6.82
N GLN A 752 -9.42 16.81 -6.27
CA GLN A 752 -10.83 17.05 -6.53
C GLN A 752 -11.32 18.39 -5.96
N ASN A 753 -10.68 18.93 -4.94
CA ASN A 753 -10.94 20.27 -4.40
C ASN A 753 -10.08 21.38 -5.02
N GLY A 754 -9.31 21.09 -6.08
CA GLY A 754 -8.58 22.12 -6.85
C GLY A 754 -7.16 22.38 -6.37
N ALA A 755 -6.53 21.41 -5.70
CA ALA A 755 -5.11 21.48 -5.41
C ALA A 755 -4.29 21.52 -6.71
N SER A 756 -3.28 22.40 -6.74
CA SER A 756 -2.37 22.54 -7.86
C SER A 756 -1.39 21.37 -7.86
N VAL A 757 -1.48 20.52 -8.88
CA VAL A 757 -0.62 19.34 -9.04
C VAL A 757 0.86 19.70 -9.25
N ASN A 758 1.14 20.95 -9.63
CA ASN A 758 2.48 21.44 -9.99
C ASN A 758 3.04 22.50 -9.03
N GLN A 759 2.39 22.76 -7.89
CA GLN A 759 2.87 23.77 -6.96
C GLN A 759 4.12 23.30 -6.22
N GLN A 760 5.20 24.10 -6.31
CA GLN A 760 6.52 23.76 -5.80
C GLN A 760 6.78 24.31 -4.40
N ASP A 761 7.61 23.59 -3.64
CA ASP A 761 8.20 24.02 -2.36
C ASP A 761 9.37 25.01 -2.59
N VAL A 762 10.02 25.47 -1.52
CA VAL A 762 11.20 26.36 -1.60
C VAL A 762 12.38 25.75 -2.36
N HIS A 763 12.41 24.42 -2.55
CA HIS A 763 13.45 23.71 -3.28
C HIS A 763 13.10 23.49 -4.76
N GLY A 764 12.00 24.07 -5.24
CA GLY A 764 11.51 23.84 -6.60
C GLY A 764 10.91 22.44 -6.80
N ARG A 765 10.63 21.69 -5.72
CA ARG A 765 10.06 20.34 -5.81
C ARG A 765 8.54 20.39 -5.74
N GLY A 766 7.88 19.84 -6.74
CA GLY A 766 6.42 19.65 -6.73
C GLY A 766 6.00 18.31 -6.11
N PRO A 767 4.68 18.03 -6.01
CA PRO A 767 4.15 16.75 -5.54
C PRO A 767 4.73 15.54 -6.27
N LEU A 768 4.95 15.64 -7.59
CA LEU A 768 5.56 14.57 -8.38
C LEU A 768 7.01 14.27 -7.94
N HIS A 769 7.84 15.28 -7.68
CA HIS A 769 9.20 15.08 -7.14
C HIS A 769 9.16 14.38 -5.78
N HIS A 770 8.31 14.85 -4.87
CA HIS A 770 8.18 14.25 -3.53
C HIS A 770 7.72 12.78 -3.60
N ALA A 771 6.76 12.46 -4.46
CA ALA A 771 6.28 11.09 -4.65
C ALA A 771 7.37 10.19 -5.24
N THR A 772 8.17 10.71 -6.17
CA THR A 772 9.32 10.00 -6.75
C THR A 772 10.44 9.77 -5.73
N ILE A 773 10.77 10.77 -4.91
CA ILE A 773 11.79 10.66 -3.85
C ILE A 773 11.39 9.58 -2.84
N GLN A 774 10.09 9.48 -2.50
CA GLN A 774 9.59 8.49 -1.55
C GLN A 774 9.32 7.12 -2.17
N GLY A 775 9.43 6.97 -3.50
CA GLY A 775 9.16 5.71 -4.20
C GLY A 775 7.68 5.33 -4.24
N HIS A 776 6.76 6.29 -4.05
CA HIS A 776 5.32 6.02 -4.03
C HIS A 776 4.75 5.93 -5.46
N THR A 777 4.95 4.79 -6.12
CA THR A 777 4.56 4.54 -7.53
C THR A 777 3.10 4.87 -7.83
N GLY A 778 2.17 4.54 -6.93
CA GLY A 778 0.75 4.87 -7.09
C GLY A 778 0.46 6.38 -7.11
N GLN A 779 1.15 7.16 -6.27
CA GLN A 779 1.01 8.62 -6.23
C GLN A 779 1.64 9.27 -7.47
N VAL A 780 2.77 8.73 -7.96
CA VAL A 780 3.37 9.14 -9.24
C VAL A 780 2.37 8.94 -10.38
N CYS A 781 1.77 7.75 -10.48
CA CYS A 781 0.75 7.44 -11.49
C CYS A 781 -0.42 8.43 -11.43
N LEU A 782 -0.96 8.70 -10.22
CA LEU A 782 -2.04 9.66 -10.03
C LEU A 782 -1.66 11.07 -10.50
N PHE A 783 -0.48 11.57 -10.15
CA PHE A 783 -0.07 12.92 -10.54
C PHE A 783 0.15 13.06 -12.04
N LEU A 784 0.73 12.05 -12.70
CA LEU A 784 0.86 12.02 -14.16
C LEU A 784 -0.52 12.02 -14.85
N LYS A 785 -1.49 11.23 -14.36
CA LYS A 785 -2.89 11.28 -14.84
C LYS A 785 -3.53 12.66 -14.71
N ARG A 786 -3.08 13.45 -13.74
CA ARG A 786 -3.58 14.80 -13.45
C ARG A 786 -2.80 15.91 -14.13
N GLY A 787 -1.88 15.57 -15.04
CA GLY A 787 -1.10 16.54 -15.80
C GLY A 787 0.05 17.17 -15.00
N ALA A 788 0.68 16.39 -14.11
CA ALA A 788 1.92 16.83 -13.47
C ALA A 788 3.03 17.07 -14.49
N ASN A 789 3.77 18.16 -14.34
CA ASN A 789 4.88 18.51 -15.21
C ASN A 789 6.11 17.67 -14.88
N GLN A 790 6.30 16.60 -15.64
CA GLN A 790 7.45 15.70 -15.53
C GLN A 790 8.79 16.31 -15.97
N ASN A 791 8.78 17.48 -16.62
CA ASN A 791 9.98 18.20 -17.04
C ASN A 791 10.41 19.28 -16.04
N ALA A 792 9.63 19.51 -14.98
CA ALA A 792 9.97 20.50 -13.96
C ALA A 792 11.26 20.10 -13.23
N THR A 793 12.22 21.03 -13.16
CA THR A 793 13.48 20.86 -12.45
C THR A 793 13.39 21.44 -11.04
N ALA A 794 13.96 20.72 -10.07
CA ALA A 794 14.23 21.24 -8.73
C ALA A 794 15.51 22.11 -8.74
N ILE A 795 15.84 22.75 -7.60
CA ILE A 795 17.00 23.65 -7.48
C ILE A 795 18.34 22.97 -7.82
N ASP A 796 18.43 21.65 -7.72
CA ASP A 796 19.59 20.84 -8.09
C ASP A 796 19.57 20.37 -9.56
N ASP A 797 18.76 21.00 -10.41
CA ASP A 797 18.49 20.64 -11.81
C ASP A 797 17.97 19.20 -12.00
N LYS A 798 17.45 18.58 -10.93
CA LYS A 798 16.89 17.23 -11.01
C LYS A 798 15.44 17.25 -11.47
N THR A 799 15.17 16.41 -12.47
CA THR A 799 13.82 16.08 -12.91
C THR A 799 13.30 14.88 -12.10
N PRO A 800 11.99 14.65 -12.04
CA PRO A 800 11.44 13.40 -11.49
C PRO A 800 12.09 12.16 -12.11
N LEU A 801 12.39 12.17 -13.42
CA LEU A 801 13.04 11.04 -14.09
C LEU A 801 14.47 10.81 -13.58
N SER A 802 15.27 11.87 -13.39
CA SER A 802 16.63 11.70 -12.85
C SER A 802 16.61 11.18 -11.42
N ILE A 803 15.68 11.67 -10.58
CA ILE A 803 15.49 11.16 -9.21
C ILE A 803 15.11 9.67 -9.24
N ALA A 804 14.18 9.26 -10.10
CA ALA A 804 13.74 7.87 -10.20
C ALA A 804 14.88 6.92 -10.63
N VAL A 805 15.73 7.37 -11.55
CA VAL A 805 16.92 6.62 -12.00
C VAL A 805 17.96 6.51 -10.87
N GLU A 806 18.24 7.62 -10.17
CA GLU A 806 19.16 7.61 -9.02
C GLU A 806 18.66 6.72 -7.88
N ALA A 807 17.34 6.69 -7.65
CA ALA A 807 16.69 5.83 -6.65
C ALA A 807 16.51 4.36 -7.11
N ALA A 808 16.92 4.02 -8.34
CA ALA A 808 16.76 2.70 -8.95
C ALA A 808 15.31 2.15 -8.95
N ASN A 809 14.31 3.03 -9.03
CA ASN A 809 12.89 2.65 -9.04
C ASN A 809 12.38 2.42 -10.47
N ALA A 810 12.48 1.17 -10.95
CA ALA A 810 12.16 0.79 -12.33
C ALA A 810 10.71 1.13 -12.75
N ASP A 811 9.72 0.89 -11.88
CA ASP A 811 8.31 1.17 -12.18
C ASP A 811 8.04 2.67 -12.40
N ILE A 812 8.64 3.52 -11.56
CA ILE A 812 8.52 4.98 -11.68
C ILE A 812 9.23 5.48 -12.95
N VAL A 813 10.40 4.91 -13.29
CA VAL A 813 11.09 5.21 -14.55
C VAL A 813 10.22 4.84 -15.75
N THR A 814 9.56 3.68 -15.73
CA THR A 814 8.64 3.24 -16.78
C THR A 814 7.46 4.20 -16.92
N LEU A 815 6.79 4.56 -15.82
CA LEU A 815 5.67 5.51 -15.83
C LEU A 815 6.05 6.88 -16.40
N LEU A 816 7.20 7.42 -15.99
CA LEU A 816 7.68 8.72 -16.46
C LEU A 816 8.10 8.68 -17.94
N ARG A 817 8.73 7.61 -18.40
CA ARG A 817 9.08 7.45 -19.83
C ARG A 817 7.84 7.25 -20.71
N LEU A 818 6.86 6.49 -20.24
CA LEU A 818 5.59 6.30 -20.94
C LEU A 818 4.80 7.61 -21.04
N ALA A 819 4.71 8.37 -19.94
CA ALA A 819 4.07 9.68 -19.95
C ALA A 819 4.78 10.67 -20.89
N LYS A 820 6.11 10.66 -20.92
CA LYS A 820 6.90 11.45 -21.88
C LYS A 820 6.64 11.06 -23.33
N MET A 821 6.68 9.77 -23.64
CA MET A 821 6.37 9.27 -24.99
C MET A 821 4.95 9.67 -25.41
N ASN A 822 3.97 9.58 -24.50
CA ASN A 822 2.59 9.96 -24.79
C ASN A 822 2.45 11.48 -25.05
N ASP A 823 3.13 12.33 -24.28
CA ASP A 823 3.16 13.77 -24.53
C ASP A 823 3.78 14.08 -25.91
N GLU A 824 4.89 13.42 -26.26
CA GLU A 824 5.58 13.56 -27.56
C GLU A 824 4.71 13.06 -28.73
N MET A 825 4.01 11.93 -28.58
CA MET A 825 3.07 11.42 -29.57
C MET A 825 1.88 12.37 -29.78
N ARG A 826 1.34 12.95 -28.70
CA ARG A 826 0.27 13.94 -28.77
C ARG A 826 0.72 15.23 -29.47
N GLU A 827 1.96 15.66 -29.25
CA GLU A 827 2.56 16.81 -29.94
C GLU A 827 2.85 16.53 -31.42
N ALA A 828 3.20 15.29 -31.77
CA ALA A 828 3.52 14.89 -33.14
C ALA A 828 2.29 14.62 -34.04
N GLU A 829 1.20 14.08 -33.50
CA GLU A 829 0.02 13.64 -34.29
C GLU A 829 -1.06 14.72 -34.48
N GLY A 830 -0.94 15.89 -33.83
CA GLY A 830 -1.94 16.97 -33.91
C GLY A 830 -3.28 16.60 -33.25
N PRO A 831 -4.19 17.58 -33.05
CA PRO A 831 -5.34 17.46 -32.15
C PRO A 831 -6.47 16.48 -32.56
N TYR A 832 -6.28 15.65 -33.59
CA TYR A 832 -7.33 14.80 -34.17
C TYR A 832 -6.99 13.29 -34.26
N SER A 833 -5.88 12.83 -33.69
CA SER A 833 -5.54 11.39 -33.63
C SER A 833 -5.91 10.79 -32.27
N HIS A 834 -6.50 9.58 -32.26
CA HIS A 834 -6.94 8.85 -31.04
C HIS A 834 -6.34 7.44 -30.94
N SER A 835 -5.37 7.08 -31.80
CA SER A 835 -4.86 5.71 -31.89
C SER A 835 -3.67 5.38 -30.96
N GLY A 836 -2.95 6.39 -30.44
CA GLY A 836 -1.83 6.18 -29.50
C GLY A 836 -2.23 6.11 -28.02
N ASP A 837 -3.49 6.41 -27.68
CA ASP A 837 -3.95 6.65 -26.30
C ASP A 837 -4.30 5.34 -25.57
N GLU A 838 -4.79 4.31 -26.26
CA GLU A 838 -5.33 3.10 -25.61
C GLU A 838 -4.28 2.33 -24.80
N THR A 839 -3.08 2.06 -25.34
CA THR A 839 -2.03 1.33 -24.61
C THR A 839 -1.49 2.11 -23.41
N TYR A 840 -1.33 3.43 -23.55
CA TYR A 840 -0.94 4.30 -22.44
C TYR A 840 -2.00 4.25 -21.33
N GLN A 841 -3.27 4.33 -21.71
CA GLN A 841 -4.40 4.37 -20.81
C GLN A 841 -4.62 3.02 -20.10
N ASP A 842 -4.42 1.89 -20.79
CA ASP A 842 -4.48 0.54 -20.24
C ASP A 842 -3.38 0.31 -19.20
N ILE A 843 -2.12 0.64 -19.51
CA ILE A 843 -1.00 0.49 -18.57
C ILE A 843 -1.22 1.35 -17.32
N PHE A 844 -1.63 2.61 -17.50
CA PHE A 844 -1.93 3.50 -16.38
C PHE A 844 -3.17 3.04 -15.60
N GLN A 845 -4.12 2.36 -16.23
CA GLN A 845 -5.27 1.76 -15.56
C GLN A 845 -4.85 0.56 -14.69
N ASP A 846 -3.92 -0.27 -15.17
CA ASP A 846 -3.37 -1.41 -14.41
C ASP A 846 -2.59 -0.95 -13.18
N TYR A 847 -1.70 0.04 -13.32
CA TYR A 847 -0.98 0.61 -12.18
C TYR A 847 -1.92 1.24 -11.14
N THR A 848 -3.02 1.87 -11.58
CA THR A 848 -4.05 2.42 -10.68
C THR A 848 -4.84 1.34 -9.95
N GLN A 849 -5.22 0.27 -10.65
CA GLN A 849 -5.88 -0.87 -10.01
C GLN A 849 -4.94 -1.54 -8.99
N MET A 850 -3.67 -1.71 -9.33
CA MET A 850 -2.65 -2.26 -8.44
C MET A 850 -2.43 -1.34 -7.23
N ALA A 851 -2.28 -0.02 -7.43
CA ALA A 851 -2.10 0.94 -6.35
C ALA A 851 -3.30 0.99 -5.39
N SER A 852 -4.51 0.80 -5.90
CA SER A 852 -5.74 0.89 -5.09
C SER A 852 -6.07 -0.40 -4.35
N ASN A 853 -5.86 -1.56 -4.99
CA ASN A 853 -6.25 -2.87 -4.48
C ASN A 853 -5.09 -3.67 -3.86
N HIS A 854 -3.87 -3.50 -4.37
CA HIS A 854 -2.66 -4.24 -3.96
C HIS A 854 -1.43 -3.31 -3.87
N PRO A 855 -1.47 -2.26 -3.03
CA PRO A 855 -0.39 -1.26 -2.96
C PRO A 855 0.99 -1.87 -2.64
N ASP A 856 1.03 -3.00 -1.92
CA ASP A 856 2.27 -3.70 -1.57
C ASP A 856 3.01 -4.26 -2.78
N MET A 857 2.30 -4.60 -3.86
CA MET A 857 2.93 -5.08 -5.10
C MET A 857 3.77 -4.03 -5.81
N LEU A 858 3.52 -2.74 -5.54
CA LEU A 858 4.26 -1.60 -6.08
C LEU A 858 5.45 -1.19 -5.20
N ASN A 859 5.58 -1.74 -3.99
CA ASN A 859 6.70 -1.50 -3.09
C ASN A 859 7.78 -2.57 -3.29
N ARG A 860 8.50 -2.52 -4.41
CA ARG A 860 9.53 -3.53 -4.76
C ARG A 860 10.89 -3.33 -4.07
N SER A 861 10.96 -2.49 -3.04
CA SER A 861 12.16 -2.16 -2.28
C SER A 861 12.62 -3.33 -1.39
N GLN A 862 13.09 -4.43 -2.00
CA GLN A 862 14.03 -5.36 -1.36
C GLN A 862 15.28 -5.47 -2.26
N PRO A 863 16.47 -5.06 -1.77
CA PRO A 863 17.69 -5.33 -2.50
C PRO A 863 17.99 -6.83 -2.44
N TYR A 864 18.45 -7.36 -3.58
CA TYR A 864 19.05 -8.69 -3.74
C TYR A 864 19.94 -9.08 -2.55
N ASP A 865 19.56 -10.11 -1.81
CA ASP A 865 20.50 -10.86 -0.98
C ASP A 865 21.52 -11.53 -1.92
N SER A 866 22.77 -11.06 -1.84
CA SER A 866 23.91 -11.77 -2.40
C SER A 866 24.22 -12.98 -1.52
N PRO A 867 24.51 -14.18 -2.07
CA PRO A 867 24.82 -15.35 -1.29
C PRO A 867 26.24 -15.24 -0.72
N ARG A 868 26.41 -15.34 0.60
CA ARG A 868 27.68 -15.64 1.29
C ARG A 868 27.37 -16.62 2.42
N GLN A 869 27.81 -17.89 2.32
CA GLN A 869 29.15 -18.40 2.71
C GLN A 869 29.55 -18.06 4.13
#